data_AF-A2DV16-F1
#
_entry.id   AF-A2DV16-F1
#
_cell.length_a   1.000
_cell.length_b   1.000
_cell.length_c   1.000
_cell.angle_alpha   90.00
_cell.angle_beta   90.00
_cell.angle_gamma   90.00
#
_symmetry.space_group_name_H-M   'P 1'
#
loop_
_entity.id
_entity.type
_entity.pdbx_description
1 polymer ?
#
loop_
_entity_poly.entity_id
_entity_poly.type
_entity_poly.pdbx_seq_one_letter_code
_entity_poly.pdbx_strand_id
1 'polypeptide(L)'
;MDEIDLSSCSFSEDMDENIPDDTIDAPDIQNLQLENSRLQEINSQLQTSIEGLKNQLKEALDAANATKGILNQLQTLKSQLNEANEKNSQLTQQVNDLASDGNNASNRNVQQIAALESERDQINEELRVMTEQRNKLRADKQSLKMEIDEKSLVIEELYGKVEKSKLFKKKMQAKTTEFANAITTLQGQLESTQLELQKEQNEKTTLNQDIDSLKIKINEQNQTINDLNNQIATLKEHLETKDNAFSQIEEQFNSQCTEIEDMTKEKQRIIILLQKQSSALATSEYKIESLQKEIQMINNKNNQKATRTVAKNTEILELKIPFEGEIGDNCERIVKQIQFQPMQRVQMILNEAGTYINELECELKELKNSHDQILKEVQNYQDTAETWRQIVAAVSENLRQLAKCNENEEFTEFMTQKCGEIDPLIRERVMGDQHFISNDFFFSDDITKKKTEIQTIADQSDTTFAILTSQFLSNVYLRQQIASKNVIQAQPATDSTSQVNVVERSLPTNEVSAAVSTFDDGQMTFQELKDKLQKTTKTANQLKAQLRKSQNAQMELQKADNDQKQQIAQLQIQRDDLKSQLDVANMKLQVAQTTKMTDENSPTVTKEIIEKMKETDEKRKLDMKKLEDELRLKTEECNTLSMLLKKTQVENTTSIVTKNKQIKRQEESFRREIETLNDQIASIAQESEEKRKRQRRKEKQLEQQHQAIIKEMQQSFDSSKQVLNQTIEQLKEKAQTANETTQKVLQQMSQIEQQNQQLKNENTQLNTAVKKIQSEMNTLKNQVNKEKQQLNGQLAAQTMVFEAKMQKASKEANANAEKRVNNFLEIIKESLGSMYDFDEDFDEESLHQLVEMVKNDLDKLNYFQTEATKFTSDKK
;
A
#
# COMPACT_ATOMS: atom_id res chain seq x y z
N MET A 1 -13.33 -133.42 -46.91
CA MET A 1 -14.48 -132.67 -46.39
C MET A 1 -15.31 -132.10 -47.53
N ASP A 2 -16.21 -132.84 -48.20
CA ASP A 2 -16.37 -134.28 -48.52
C ASP A 2 -17.41 -134.27 -49.68
N GLU A 3 -17.14 -134.87 -50.85
CA GLU A 3 -17.49 -136.25 -51.25
C GLU A 3 -18.94 -136.40 -51.79
N ILE A 4 -19.18 -137.36 -52.69
CA ILE A 4 -20.49 -137.82 -53.26
C ILE A 4 -21.12 -136.92 -54.37
N ASP A 5 -21.81 -137.41 -55.42
CA ASP A 5 -21.52 -138.38 -56.53
C ASP A 5 -22.79 -138.55 -57.44
N LEU A 6 -22.67 -139.22 -58.60
CA LEU A 6 -23.72 -139.70 -59.55
C LEU A 6 -24.41 -138.60 -60.41
N SER A 7 -24.84 -138.79 -61.68
CA SER A 7 -24.86 -139.90 -62.68
C SER A 7 -25.24 -139.31 -64.09
N SER A 8 -25.22 -139.94 -65.29
CA SER A 8 -24.80 -141.27 -65.79
C SER A 8 -24.64 -141.27 -67.35
N CYS A 9 -24.26 -142.41 -67.95
CA CYS A 9 -24.10 -142.75 -69.38
C CYS A 9 -25.44 -143.30 -70.02
N SER A 10 -25.62 -143.93 -71.21
CA SER A 10 -25.06 -143.91 -72.61
C SER A 10 -25.72 -145.02 -73.51
N PHE A 11 -25.69 -144.90 -74.85
CA PHE A 11 -25.62 -145.97 -75.91
C PHE A 11 -26.75 -147.04 -76.18
N SER A 12 -27.09 -147.20 -77.49
CA SER A 12 -27.35 -148.40 -78.38
C SER A 12 -28.32 -149.63 -78.18
N GLU A 13 -28.88 -150.09 -79.34
CA GLU A 13 -29.17 -151.48 -79.88
C GLU A 13 -30.29 -152.40 -79.23
N ASP A 14 -30.93 -153.48 -79.80
CA ASP A 14 -30.77 -154.36 -81.03
C ASP A 14 -32.01 -155.32 -81.44
N MET A 15 -31.99 -156.06 -82.61
CA MET A 15 -32.77 -157.30 -83.12
C MET A 15 -34.32 -157.30 -83.47
N ASP A 16 -35.08 -158.34 -84.02
CA ASP A 16 -35.11 -159.28 -85.23
C ASP A 16 -36.60 -159.83 -85.50
N GLU A 17 -37.16 -160.90 -86.20
CA GLU A 17 -36.82 -162.20 -86.92
C GLU A 17 -37.97 -162.91 -87.81
N ASN A 18 -37.67 -163.57 -88.98
CA ASN A 18 -38.13 -164.82 -89.77
C ASN A 18 -39.56 -165.48 -90.19
N ILE A 19 -39.79 -165.73 -91.54
CA ILE A 19 -40.26 -166.89 -92.49
C ILE A 19 -41.72 -167.56 -92.83
N PRO A 20 -41.97 -168.90 -93.19
CA PRO A 20 -42.53 -169.41 -94.55
C PRO A 20 -43.60 -170.63 -94.75
N ASP A 21 -43.89 -171.07 -96.04
CA ASP A 21 -44.36 -172.39 -96.70
C ASP A 21 -45.86 -172.97 -96.71
N ASP A 22 -46.46 -173.94 -97.53
CA ASP A 22 -46.34 -174.63 -98.90
C ASP A 22 -47.56 -175.64 -99.31
N THR A 23 -47.61 -176.35 -100.52
CA THR A 23 -48.37 -177.61 -101.02
C THR A 23 -49.70 -177.53 -101.91
N ILE A 24 -50.36 -178.48 -102.72
CA ILE A 24 -50.26 -179.84 -103.48
C ILE A 24 -51.59 -180.02 -104.43
N ASP A 25 -52.06 -180.94 -105.36
CA ASP A 25 -52.06 -182.41 -105.84
C ASP A 25 -52.56 -182.71 -107.37
N ALA A 26 -52.98 -183.96 -107.79
CA ALA A 26 -53.39 -184.50 -109.17
C ALA A 26 -54.73 -185.40 -109.26
N PRO A 27 -55.09 -186.44 -110.14
CA PRO A 27 -54.63 -187.09 -111.45
C PRO A 27 -55.71 -187.73 -112.50
N ASP A 28 -55.29 -188.57 -113.51
CA ASP A 28 -55.90 -189.72 -114.33
C ASP A 28 -56.73 -189.67 -115.71
N ILE A 29 -57.00 -190.85 -116.36
CA ILE A 29 -57.04 -191.15 -117.85
C ILE A 29 -58.32 -191.85 -118.46
N GLN A 30 -58.44 -191.82 -119.82
CA GLN A 30 -59.18 -192.70 -120.77
C GLN A 30 -60.51 -192.17 -121.36
N ASN A 31 -61.00 -192.75 -122.46
CA ASN A 31 -60.79 -192.30 -123.86
C ASN A 31 -62.01 -192.79 -124.70
N LEU A 32 -62.22 -192.45 -125.99
CA LEU A 32 -61.35 -191.75 -126.95
C LEU A 32 -62.04 -190.59 -127.68
N GLN A 33 -63.39 -190.52 -127.72
CA GLN A 33 -64.11 -189.34 -128.27
C GLN A 33 -63.74 -188.02 -127.57
N LEU A 34 -63.12 -188.10 -126.38
CA LEU A 34 -62.46 -187.01 -125.65
C LEU A 34 -61.33 -186.29 -126.43
N GLU A 35 -60.65 -186.97 -127.34
CA GLU A 35 -59.32 -186.57 -127.81
C GLU A 35 -59.34 -185.30 -128.68
N ASN A 36 -60.40 -185.10 -129.47
CA ASN A 36 -60.52 -183.95 -130.37
C ASN A 36 -60.91 -182.66 -129.62
N SER A 37 -61.78 -182.74 -128.61
CA SER A 37 -62.14 -181.60 -127.76
C SER A 37 -60.97 -181.18 -126.85
N ARG A 38 -60.26 -182.15 -126.27
CA ARG A 38 -59.13 -181.91 -125.36
C ARG A 38 -57.97 -181.17 -126.04
N LEU A 39 -57.75 -181.38 -127.34
CA LEU A 39 -56.75 -180.65 -128.14
C LEU A 39 -57.10 -179.17 -128.39
N GLN A 40 -58.39 -178.80 -128.44
CA GLN A 40 -58.80 -177.39 -128.49
C GLN A 40 -58.64 -176.71 -127.12
N GLU A 41 -58.98 -177.41 -126.05
CA GLU A 41 -58.90 -176.89 -124.67
C GLU A 41 -57.45 -176.68 -124.20
N ILE A 42 -56.55 -177.63 -124.48
CA ILE A 42 -55.10 -177.50 -124.18
C ILE A 42 -54.47 -176.31 -124.91
N ASN A 43 -54.87 -176.02 -126.15
CA ASN A 43 -54.38 -174.85 -126.88
C ASN A 43 -54.76 -173.53 -126.18
N SER A 44 -56.00 -173.42 -125.68
CA SER A 44 -56.49 -172.26 -124.94
C SER A 44 -55.72 -172.05 -123.62
N GLN A 45 -55.47 -173.14 -122.89
CA GLN A 45 -54.70 -173.09 -121.64
C GLN A 45 -53.23 -172.70 -121.88
N LEU A 46 -52.59 -173.23 -122.93
CA LEU A 46 -51.22 -172.84 -123.29
C LEU A 46 -51.08 -171.36 -123.69
N GLN A 47 -52.02 -170.81 -124.47
CA GLN A 47 -52.03 -169.37 -124.76
C GLN A 47 -52.16 -168.53 -123.48
N THR A 48 -53.03 -168.97 -122.55
CA THR A 48 -53.26 -168.27 -121.28
C THR A 48 -52.00 -168.25 -120.39
N SER A 49 -51.26 -169.36 -120.30
CA SER A 49 -49.99 -169.41 -119.55
C SER A 49 -48.87 -168.57 -120.17
N ILE A 50 -48.79 -168.51 -121.50
CA ILE A 50 -47.77 -167.71 -122.21
C ILE A 50 -47.98 -166.20 -121.96
N GLU A 51 -49.22 -165.72 -121.99
CA GLU A 51 -49.52 -164.31 -121.72
C GLU A 51 -49.30 -163.95 -120.24
N GLY A 52 -49.46 -164.90 -119.31
CA GLY A 52 -49.15 -164.72 -117.88
C GLY A 52 -47.67 -164.49 -117.60
N LEU A 53 -46.79 -165.39 -118.07
CA LEU A 53 -45.33 -165.28 -117.89
C LEU A 53 -44.75 -163.98 -118.49
N LYS A 54 -45.33 -163.53 -119.60
CA LYS A 54 -44.95 -162.31 -120.33
C LYS A 54 -45.22 -161.03 -119.53
N ASN A 55 -46.23 -161.02 -118.65
CA ASN A 55 -46.49 -159.90 -117.75
C ASN A 55 -45.51 -159.88 -116.56
N GLN A 56 -45.25 -161.03 -115.93
CA GLN A 56 -44.29 -161.11 -114.79
C GLN A 56 -42.88 -160.66 -115.19
N LEU A 57 -42.42 -161.01 -116.40
CA LEU A 57 -41.12 -160.57 -116.91
C LEU A 57 -41.02 -159.03 -117.08
N LYS A 58 -42.16 -158.35 -117.29
CA LYS A 58 -42.23 -156.90 -117.44
C LYS A 58 -42.11 -156.19 -116.08
N GLU A 59 -42.85 -156.66 -115.07
CA GLU A 59 -42.81 -156.09 -113.71
C GLU A 59 -41.42 -156.19 -113.08
N ALA A 60 -40.71 -157.31 -113.32
CA ALA A 60 -39.31 -157.48 -112.91
C ALA A 60 -38.35 -156.45 -113.56
N LEU A 61 -38.64 -156.01 -114.79
CA LEU A 61 -37.82 -155.03 -115.52
C LEU A 61 -38.04 -153.60 -115.01
N ASP A 62 -39.28 -153.26 -114.66
CA ASP A 62 -39.62 -151.93 -114.11
C ASP A 62 -39.04 -151.75 -112.69
N ALA A 63 -39.03 -152.80 -111.87
CA ALA A 63 -38.41 -152.80 -110.53
C ALA A 63 -36.90 -152.45 -110.57
N ALA A 64 -36.16 -152.97 -111.55
CA ALA A 64 -34.72 -152.73 -111.70
C ALA A 64 -34.36 -151.26 -112.03
N ASN A 65 -35.31 -150.48 -112.57
CA ASN A 65 -35.09 -149.06 -112.87
C ASN A 65 -35.20 -148.16 -111.63
N ALA A 66 -35.94 -148.58 -110.59
CA ALA A 66 -36.15 -147.80 -109.38
C ALA A 66 -34.86 -147.57 -108.54
N THR A 67 -33.93 -148.52 -108.58
CA THR A 67 -32.72 -148.53 -107.71
C THR A 67 -31.81 -147.32 -107.92
N LYS A 68 -31.84 -146.68 -109.10
CA LYS A 68 -31.08 -145.44 -109.38
C LYS A 68 -31.55 -144.23 -108.59
N GLY A 69 -32.79 -144.19 -108.09
CA GLY A 69 -33.32 -143.04 -107.34
C GLY A 69 -32.68 -142.85 -105.97
N ILE A 70 -32.43 -143.95 -105.26
CA ILE A 70 -32.00 -143.96 -103.85
C ILE A 70 -30.56 -143.44 -103.70
N LEU A 71 -29.67 -143.76 -104.63
CA LEU A 71 -28.25 -143.38 -104.59
C LEU A 71 -28.06 -141.86 -104.47
N ASN A 72 -28.88 -141.08 -105.18
CA ASN A 72 -28.79 -139.62 -105.21
C ASN A 72 -29.21 -138.97 -103.87
N GLN A 73 -30.17 -139.56 -103.14
CA GLN A 73 -30.62 -139.02 -101.85
C GLN A 73 -29.54 -139.13 -100.77
N LEU A 74 -28.79 -140.25 -100.77
CA LEU A 74 -27.73 -140.54 -99.81
C LEU A 74 -26.56 -139.54 -99.92
N GLN A 75 -26.28 -139.05 -101.13
CA GLN A 75 -25.24 -138.04 -101.37
C GLN A 75 -25.63 -136.65 -100.83
N THR A 76 -26.91 -136.27 -100.92
CA THR A 76 -27.42 -134.97 -100.44
C THR A 76 -27.32 -134.82 -98.92
N LEU A 77 -27.76 -135.84 -98.16
CA LEU A 77 -27.73 -135.84 -96.70
C LEU A 77 -26.32 -135.64 -96.14
N LYS A 78 -25.31 -136.21 -96.81
CA LYS A 78 -23.90 -136.10 -96.41
C LYS A 78 -23.34 -134.68 -96.53
N SER A 79 -23.92 -133.84 -97.39
CA SER A 79 -23.56 -132.42 -97.50
C SER A 79 -24.12 -131.61 -96.32
N GLN A 80 -25.38 -131.83 -95.97
CA GLN A 80 -26.09 -131.09 -94.91
C GLN A 80 -25.46 -131.30 -93.52
N LEU A 81 -24.92 -132.50 -93.26
CA LEU A 81 -24.27 -132.82 -91.99
C LEU A 81 -22.97 -132.00 -91.77
N ASN A 82 -22.25 -131.66 -92.84
CA ASN A 82 -21.01 -130.87 -92.73
C ASN A 82 -21.30 -129.40 -92.40
N GLU A 83 -22.29 -128.78 -93.07
CA GLU A 83 -22.70 -127.40 -92.80
C GLU A 83 -23.15 -127.21 -91.34
N ALA A 84 -23.84 -128.20 -90.76
CA ALA A 84 -24.29 -128.17 -89.38
C ALA A 84 -23.13 -128.13 -88.37
N ASN A 85 -22.08 -128.93 -88.60
CA ASN A 85 -20.91 -128.99 -87.72
C ASN A 85 -20.08 -127.69 -87.76
N GLU A 86 -19.85 -127.13 -88.95
CA GLU A 86 -19.09 -125.88 -89.11
C GLU A 86 -19.79 -124.71 -88.40
N LYS A 87 -21.13 -124.64 -88.51
CA LYS A 87 -21.96 -123.64 -87.84
C LYS A 87 -21.96 -123.75 -86.30
N ASN A 88 -21.87 -124.98 -85.77
CA ASN A 88 -21.78 -125.21 -84.33
C ASN A 88 -20.44 -124.72 -83.73
N SER A 89 -19.34 -124.88 -84.48
CA SER A 89 -18.02 -124.36 -84.09
C SER A 89 -18.02 -122.83 -83.97
N GLN A 90 -18.68 -122.12 -84.91
CA GLN A 90 -18.78 -120.66 -84.90
C GLN A 90 -19.57 -120.14 -83.68
N LEU A 91 -20.70 -120.77 -83.36
CA LEU A 91 -21.51 -120.42 -82.18
C LEU A 91 -20.74 -120.64 -80.87
N THR A 92 -20.00 -121.74 -80.76
CA THR A 92 -19.19 -122.04 -79.56
C THR A 92 -18.13 -120.96 -79.31
N GLN A 93 -17.51 -120.42 -80.36
CA GLN A 93 -16.53 -119.35 -80.24
C GLN A 93 -17.19 -118.02 -79.79
N GLN A 94 -18.33 -117.64 -80.39
CA GLN A 94 -19.07 -116.42 -80.01
C GLN A 94 -19.49 -116.41 -78.53
N VAL A 95 -19.86 -117.56 -77.96
CA VAL A 95 -20.22 -117.68 -76.53
C VAL A 95 -19.00 -117.40 -75.63
N ASN A 96 -17.83 -117.90 -76.00
CA ASN A 96 -16.59 -117.66 -75.23
C ASN A 96 -16.15 -116.19 -75.30
N ASP A 97 -16.23 -115.57 -76.47
CA ASP A 97 -15.88 -114.16 -76.67
C ASP A 97 -16.79 -113.26 -75.80
N LEU A 98 -18.12 -113.48 -75.86
CA LEU A 98 -19.11 -112.76 -75.04
C LEU A 98 -18.92 -112.96 -73.53
N ALA A 99 -18.54 -114.17 -73.09
CA ALA A 99 -18.23 -114.44 -71.69
C ALA A 99 -16.96 -113.70 -71.22
N SER A 100 -15.97 -113.52 -72.11
CA SER A 100 -14.78 -112.74 -71.80
C SER A 100 -15.10 -111.23 -71.68
N ASP A 101 -15.90 -110.69 -72.59
CA ASP A 101 -16.32 -109.28 -72.57
C ASP A 101 -17.21 -108.96 -71.37
N GLY A 102 -18.12 -109.87 -70.99
CA GLY A 102 -18.94 -109.72 -69.78
C GLY A 102 -18.09 -109.62 -68.50
N ASN A 103 -17.06 -110.47 -68.37
CA ASN A 103 -16.12 -110.41 -67.24
C ASN A 103 -15.27 -109.12 -67.28
N ASN A 104 -14.80 -108.71 -68.46
CA ASN A 104 -14.05 -107.45 -68.63
C ASN A 104 -14.88 -106.21 -68.27
N ALA A 105 -16.17 -106.18 -68.64
CA ALA A 105 -17.10 -105.12 -68.28
C ALA A 105 -17.39 -105.10 -66.76
N SER A 106 -17.61 -106.27 -66.16
CA SER A 106 -17.82 -106.41 -64.71
C SER A 106 -16.63 -105.85 -63.90
N ASN A 107 -15.41 -106.24 -64.27
CA ASN A 107 -14.18 -105.77 -63.61
C ASN A 107 -13.99 -104.24 -63.71
N ARG A 108 -14.31 -103.63 -64.86
CA ARG A 108 -14.29 -102.17 -65.03
C ARG A 108 -15.31 -101.47 -64.13
N ASN A 109 -16.52 -102.00 -64.04
CA ASN A 109 -17.57 -101.44 -63.17
C ASN A 109 -17.18 -101.50 -61.69
N VAL A 110 -16.59 -102.61 -61.23
CA VAL A 110 -16.09 -102.74 -59.85
C VAL A 110 -14.98 -101.72 -59.55
N GLN A 111 -14.03 -101.54 -60.47
CA GLN A 111 -12.98 -100.53 -60.35
C GLN A 111 -13.54 -99.10 -60.31
N GLN A 112 -14.55 -98.79 -61.14
CA GLN A 112 -15.19 -97.49 -61.16
C GLN A 112 -16.01 -97.20 -59.89
N ILE A 113 -16.69 -98.21 -59.33
CA ILE A 113 -17.39 -98.09 -58.03
C ILE A 113 -16.37 -97.78 -56.93
N ALA A 114 -15.29 -98.56 -56.82
CA ALA A 114 -14.27 -98.35 -55.78
C ALA A 114 -13.61 -96.95 -55.87
N ALA A 115 -13.41 -96.42 -57.07
CA ALA A 115 -12.92 -95.06 -57.27
C ALA A 115 -13.92 -94.00 -56.77
N LEU A 116 -15.20 -94.14 -57.12
CA LEU A 116 -16.28 -93.23 -56.69
C LEU A 116 -16.54 -93.30 -55.17
N GLU A 117 -16.35 -94.46 -54.55
CA GLU A 117 -16.44 -94.58 -53.08
C GLU A 117 -15.26 -93.89 -52.38
N SER A 118 -14.04 -93.99 -52.93
CA SER A 118 -12.89 -93.24 -52.43
C SER A 118 -13.05 -91.73 -52.59
N GLU A 119 -13.64 -91.27 -53.71
CA GLU A 119 -13.93 -89.85 -53.95
C GLU A 119 -15.02 -89.33 -52.99
N ARG A 120 -16.10 -90.10 -52.80
CA ARG A 120 -17.16 -89.84 -51.80
C ARG A 120 -16.57 -89.64 -50.40
N ASP A 121 -15.67 -90.52 -49.98
CA ASP A 121 -15.14 -90.49 -48.61
C ASP A 121 -14.10 -89.39 -48.40
N GLN A 122 -13.33 -89.02 -49.43
CA GLN A 122 -12.54 -87.78 -49.40
C GLN A 122 -13.44 -86.54 -49.28
N ILE A 123 -14.50 -86.44 -50.09
CA ILE A 123 -15.45 -85.30 -50.03
C ILE A 123 -16.13 -85.22 -48.66
N ASN A 124 -16.52 -86.36 -48.06
CA ASN A 124 -17.10 -86.40 -46.71
C ASN A 124 -16.14 -85.87 -45.64
N GLU A 125 -14.86 -86.23 -45.71
CA GLU A 125 -13.83 -85.77 -44.77
C GLU A 125 -13.51 -84.27 -44.96
N GLU A 126 -13.41 -83.80 -46.20
CA GLU A 126 -13.28 -82.36 -46.50
C GLU A 126 -14.49 -81.56 -45.96
N LEU A 127 -15.71 -82.09 -46.10
CA LEU A 127 -16.94 -81.48 -45.58
C LEU A 127 -16.97 -81.49 -44.04
N ARG A 128 -16.43 -82.53 -43.39
CA ARG A 128 -16.22 -82.57 -41.92
C ARG A 128 -15.25 -81.48 -41.48
N VAL A 129 -14.07 -81.41 -42.09
CA VAL A 129 -13.04 -80.40 -41.77
C VAL A 129 -13.57 -78.97 -41.99
N MET A 130 -14.26 -78.71 -43.11
CA MET A 130 -14.88 -77.41 -43.38
C MET A 130 -16.00 -77.07 -42.39
N THR A 131 -16.76 -78.08 -41.92
CA THR A 131 -17.76 -77.91 -40.87
C THR A 131 -17.13 -77.54 -39.53
N GLU A 132 -16.02 -78.19 -39.16
CA GLU A 132 -15.26 -77.88 -37.94
C GLU A 132 -14.63 -76.49 -37.99
N GLN A 133 -14.01 -76.11 -39.12
CA GLN A 133 -13.51 -74.75 -39.35
C GLN A 133 -14.62 -73.70 -39.24
N ARG A 134 -15.77 -73.93 -39.89
CA ARG A 134 -16.94 -73.03 -39.81
C ARG A 134 -17.46 -72.90 -38.38
N ASN A 135 -17.48 -73.99 -37.62
CA ASN A 135 -17.94 -73.98 -36.23
C ASN A 135 -16.94 -73.23 -35.32
N LYS A 136 -15.62 -73.39 -35.55
CA LYS A 136 -14.58 -72.60 -34.88
C LYS A 136 -14.72 -71.10 -35.19
N LEU A 137 -14.79 -70.72 -36.46
CA LEU A 137 -14.98 -69.32 -36.89
C LEU A 137 -16.27 -68.71 -36.32
N ARG A 138 -17.31 -69.52 -36.07
CA ARG A 138 -18.54 -69.06 -35.39
C ARG A 138 -18.31 -68.77 -33.91
N ALA A 139 -17.51 -69.58 -33.22
CA ALA A 139 -17.11 -69.33 -31.83
C ALA A 139 -16.18 -68.11 -31.72
N ASP A 140 -15.16 -68.02 -32.58
CA ASP A 140 -14.24 -66.88 -32.65
C ASP A 140 -15.00 -65.56 -32.90
N LYS A 141 -15.96 -65.57 -33.85
CA LYS A 141 -16.86 -64.42 -34.12
C LYS A 141 -17.75 -64.06 -32.92
N GLN A 142 -18.19 -65.04 -32.12
CA GLN A 142 -18.97 -64.77 -30.92
C GLN A 142 -18.10 -64.15 -29.80
N SER A 143 -16.88 -64.66 -29.62
CA SER A 143 -15.91 -64.09 -28.67
C SER A 143 -15.54 -62.65 -29.03
N LEU A 144 -15.20 -62.39 -30.30
CA LEU A 144 -14.90 -61.04 -30.79
C LEU A 144 -16.09 -60.09 -30.64
N LYS A 145 -17.33 -60.57 -30.78
CA LYS A 145 -18.51 -59.74 -30.50
C LYS A 145 -18.58 -59.36 -29.02
N MET A 146 -18.40 -60.31 -28.11
CA MET A 146 -18.42 -60.03 -26.66
C MET A 146 -17.32 -59.03 -26.27
N GLU A 147 -16.13 -59.13 -26.86
CA GLU A 147 -15.03 -58.18 -26.66
C GLU A 147 -15.36 -56.77 -27.21
N ILE A 148 -16.09 -56.66 -28.32
CA ILE A 148 -16.58 -55.39 -28.86
C ILE A 148 -17.67 -54.78 -27.96
N ASP A 149 -18.61 -55.60 -27.48
CA ASP A 149 -19.69 -55.18 -26.59
C ASP A 149 -19.10 -54.69 -25.23
N GLU A 150 -18.10 -55.39 -24.68
CA GLU A 150 -17.35 -54.98 -23.47
C GLU A 150 -16.56 -53.67 -23.68
N LYS A 151 -15.77 -53.56 -24.76
CA LYS A 151 -15.03 -52.33 -25.07
C LYS A 151 -15.94 -51.14 -25.30
N SER A 152 -17.15 -51.35 -25.83
CA SER A 152 -18.15 -50.29 -26.01
C SER A 152 -18.63 -49.75 -24.66
N LEU A 153 -18.89 -50.62 -23.68
CA LEU A 153 -19.24 -50.21 -22.31
C LEU A 153 -18.10 -49.45 -21.62
N VAL A 154 -16.85 -49.89 -21.78
CA VAL A 154 -15.68 -49.17 -21.25
C VAL A 154 -15.52 -47.79 -21.90
N ILE A 155 -15.75 -47.66 -23.20
CA ILE A 155 -15.75 -46.37 -23.91
C ILE A 155 -16.84 -45.44 -23.36
N GLU A 156 -18.06 -45.93 -23.16
CA GLU A 156 -19.17 -45.15 -22.61
C GLU A 156 -18.89 -44.67 -21.18
N GLU A 157 -18.32 -45.53 -20.32
CA GLU A 157 -17.93 -45.17 -18.96
C GLU A 157 -16.81 -44.11 -18.95
N LEU A 158 -15.84 -44.22 -19.86
CA LEU A 158 -14.78 -43.22 -20.07
C LEU A 158 -15.33 -41.88 -20.57
N TYR A 159 -16.28 -41.87 -21.51
CA TYR A 159 -16.98 -40.64 -21.91
C TYR A 159 -17.71 -39.99 -20.73
N GLY A 160 -18.40 -40.79 -19.90
CA GLY A 160 -19.05 -40.32 -18.66
C GLY A 160 -18.06 -39.72 -17.65
N LYS A 161 -16.87 -40.31 -17.50
CA LYS A 161 -15.77 -39.75 -16.68
C LYS A 161 -15.22 -38.44 -17.26
N VAL A 162 -15.06 -38.37 -18.59
CA VAL A 162 -14.58 -37.16 -19.30
C VAL A 162 -15.55 -35.99 -19.16
N GLU A 163 -16.87 -36.18 -19.31
CA GLU A 163 -17.83 -35.08 -19.12
C GLU A 163 -17.92 -34.62 -17.66
N LYS A 164 -17.87 -35.54 -16.69
CA LYS A 164 -17.74 -35.18 -15.26
C LYS A 164 -16.48 -34.34 -15.01
N SER A 165 -15.34 -34.70 -15.62
CA SER A 165 -14.10 -33.91 -15.54
C SER A 165 -14.20 -32.54 -16.22
N LYS A 166 -14.87 -32.43 -17.38
CA LYS A 166 -15.12 -31.13 -18.06
C LYS A 166 -15.99 -30.22 -17.21
N LEU A 167 -17.05 -30.75 -16.58
CA LEU A 167 -17.92 -30.00 -15.67
C LEU A 167 -17.16 -29.55 -14.41
N PHE A 168 -16.33 -30.42 -13.83
CA PHE A 168 -15.46 -30.05 -12.71
C PHE A 168 -14.48 -28.95 -13.09
N LYS A 169 -13.81 -29.05 -14.25
CA LYS A 169 -12.91 -28.02 -14.77
C LYS A 169 -13.62 -26.67 -14.95
N LYS A 170 -14.82 -26.66 -15.54
CA LYS A 170 -15.64 -25.42 -15.65
C LYS A 170 -15.97 -24.82 -14.29
N LYS A 171 -16.34 -25.64 -13.30
CA LYS A 171 -16.63 -25.18 -11.93
C LYS A 171 -15.39 -24.62 -11.22
N MET A 172 -14.22 -25.23 -11.42
CA MET A 172 -12.96 -24.70 -10.89
C MET A 172 -12.54 -23.40 -11.58
N GLN A 173 -12.73 -23.29 -12.91
CA GLN A 173 -12.46 -22.04 -13.64
C GLN A 173 -13.37 -20.89 -13.17
N ALA A 174 -14.66 -21.15 -12.93
CA ALA A 174 -15.57 -20.16 -12.33
C ALA A 174 -15.04 -19.67 -10.97
N LYS A 175 -14.68 -20.60 -10.07
CA LYS A 175 -14.05 -20.29 -8.77
C LYS A 175 -12.75 -19.50 -8.89
N THR A 176 -11.90 -19.79 -9.88
CA THR A 176 -10.68 -19.01 -10.12
C THR A 176 -11.00 -17.57 -10.50
N THR A 177 -12.04 -17.33 -11.31
CA THR A 177 -12.52 -15.98 -11.65
C THR A 177 -13.17 -15.29 -10.45
N GLU A 178 -13.98 -16.00 -9.67
CA GLU A 178 -14.58 -15.49 -8.41
C GLU A 178 -13.49 -15.01 -7.43
N PHE A 179 -12.47 -15.83 -7.18
CA PHE A 179 -11.34 -15.45 -6.33
C PHE A 179 -10.48 -14.32 -6.92
N ALA A 180 -10.24 -14.30 -8.24
CA ALA A 180 -9.51 -13.20 -8.89
C ALA A 180 -10.26 -11.86 -8.74
N ASN A 181 -11.58 -11.85 -8.91
CA ASN A 181 -12.40 -10.67 -8.69
C ASN A 181 -12.34 -10.22 -7.21
N ALA A 182 -12.45 -11.15 -6.26
CA ALA A 182 -12.35 -10.84 -4.84
C ALA A 182 -10.99 -10.25 -4.44
N ILE A 183 -9.89 -10.76 -5.01
CA ILE A 183 -8.55 -10.20 -4.82
C ILE A 183 -8.49 -8.75 -5.34
N THR A 184 -8.98 -8.48 -6.55
CA THR A 184 -9.03 -7.12 -7.11
C THR A 184 -9.89 -6.18 -6.25
N THR A 185 -11.01 -6.65 -5.68
CA THR A 185 -11.83 -5.85 -4.75
C THR A 185 -11.09 -5.53 -3.45
N LEU A 186 -10.41 -6.52 -2.86
CA LEU A 186 -9.59 -6.31 -1.64
C LEU A 186 -8.40 -5.38 -1.89
N GLN A 187 -7.78 -5.43 -3.09
CA GLN A 187 -6.73 -4.50 -3.49
C GLN A 187 -7.25 -3.06 -3.58
N GLY A 188 -8.40 -2.83 -4.23
CA GLY A 188 -9.01 -1.49 -4.28
C GLY A 188 -9.43 -0.96 -2.90
N GLN A 189 -9.86 -1.83 -1.99
CA GLN A 189 -10.13 -1.45 -0.59
C GLN A 189 -8.84 -1.08 0.15
N LEU A 190 -7.76 -1.86 -0.02
CA LEU A 190 -6.46 -1.57 0.58
C LEU A 190 -5.89 -0.22 0.11
N GLU A 191 -5.97 0.07 -1.20
CA GLU A 191 -5.55 1.36 -1.77
C GLU A 191 -6.37 2.53 -1.20
N SER A 192 -7.69 2.35 -1.03
CA SER A 192 -8.57 3.37 -0.43
C SER A 192 -8.20 3.65 1.02
N THR A 193 -8.06 2.62 1.86
CA THR A 193 -7.71 2.78 3.27
C THR A 193 -6.28 3.30 3.45
N GLN A 194 -5.36 2.99 2.54
CA GLN A 194 -4.00 3.56 2.56
C GLN A 194 -4.01 5.07 2.25
N LEU A 195 -4.90 5.53 1.36
CA LEU A 195 -5.10 6.95 1.06
C LEU A 195 -5.77 7.69 2.23
N GLU A 196 -6.75 7.08 2.89
CA GLU A 196 -7.36 7.60 4.12
C GLU A 196 -6.34 7.72 5.25
N LEU A 197 -5.52 6.70 5.47
CA LEU A 197 -4.44 6.72 6.46
C LEU A 197 -3.41 7.83 6.17
N GLN A 198 -3.07 8.06 4.90
CA GLN A 198 -2.18 9.16 4.52
C GLN A 198 -2.82 10.54 4.81
N LYS A 199 -4.14 10.68 4.61
CA LYS A 199 -4.89 11.90 4.95
C LYS A 199 -4.92 12.14 6.46
N GLU A 200 -5.20 11.11 7.28
CA GLU A 200 -5.14 11.21 8.74
C GLU A 200 -3.72 11.54 9.24
N GLN A 201 -2.67 10.98 8.62
CA GLN A 201 -1.28 11.32 8.95
C GLN A 201 -0.96 12.78 8.65
N ASN A 202 -1.42 13.31 7.50
CA ASN A 202 -1.25 14.73 7.16
C ASN A 202 -2.00 15.63 8.16
N GLU A 203 -3.26 15.32 8.47
CA GLU A 203 -4.07 16.07 9.46
C GLU A 203 -3.43 16.04 10.85
N LYS A 204 -2.86 14.89 11.26
CA LYS A 204 -2.07 14.78 12.49
C LYS A 204 -0.80 15.63 12.46
N THR A 205 -0.11 15.75 11.33
CA THR A 205 1.06 16.65 11.25
C THR A 205 0.68 18.13 11.37
N THR A 206 -0.45 18.55 10.78
CA THR A 206 -0.98 19.91 10.95
C THR A 206 -1.37 20.17 12.41
N LEU A 207 -2.11 19.27 13.05
CA LEU A 207 -2.51 19.40 14.45
C LEU A 207 -1.30 19.46 15.40
N ASN A 208 -0.22 18.75 15.11
CA ASN A 208 1.04 18.86 15.87
C ASN A 208 1.69 20.24 15.69
N GLN A 209 1.69 20.81 14.47
CA GLN A 209 2.20 22.16 14.21
C GLN A 209 1.37 23.23 14.92
N ASP A 210 0.04 23.09 14.94
CA ASP A 210 -0.86 23.96 15.69
C ASP A 210 -0.61 23.86 17.21
N ILE A 211 -0.41 22.65 17.73
CA ILE A 211 -0.05 22.40 19.14
C ILE A 211 1.28 23.08 19.50
N ASP A 212 2.29 22.99 18.64
CA ASP A 212 3.60 23.63 18.89
C ASP A 212 3.53 25.16 18.76
N SER A 213 2.73 25.69 17.83
CA SER A 213 2.41 27.12 17.74
C SER A 213 1.70 27.63 19.00
N LEU A 214 0.78 26.85 19.57
CA LEU A 214 0.10 27.18 20.83
C LEU A 214 1.05 27.12 22.04
N LYS A 215 2.00 26.18 22.09
CA LYS A 215 3.05 26.16 23.14
C LYS A 215 3.91 27.41 23.10
N ILE A 216 4.30 27.87 21.90
CA ILE A 216 5.08 29.11 21.73
C ILE A 216 4.29 30.30 22.31
N LYS A 217 3.03 30.47 21.92
CA LYS A 217 2.15 31.54 22.44
C LYS A 217 1.94 31.47 23.96
N ILE A 218 1.84 30.27 24.52
CA ILE A 218 1.75 30.09 25.98
C ILE A 218 3.05 30.53 26.67
N ASN A 219 4.21 30.25 26.08
CA ASN A 219 5.50 30.71 26.62
C ASN A 219 5.65 32.24 26.52
N GLU A 220 5.27 32.85 25.40
CA GLU A 220 5.23 34.32 25.22
C GLU A 220 4.33 35.00 26.26
N GLN A 221 3.14 34.42 26.52
CA GLN A 221 2.22 34.91 27.55
C GLN A 221 2.78 34.71 28.97
N ASN A 222 3.41 33.57 29.27
CA ASN A 222 4.05 33.33 30.56
C ASN A 222 5.21 34.30 30.83
N GLN A 223 6.01 34.63 29.80
CA GLN A 223 7.06 35.64 29.90
C GLN A 223 6.46 37.03 30.14
N THR A 224 5.44 37.42 29.39
CA THR A 224 4.67 38.67 29.61
C THR A 224 4.12 38.76 31.04
N ILE A 225 3.59 37.66 31.60
CA ILE A 225 3.10 37.59 32.98
C ILE A 225 4.23 37.79 33.99
N ASN A 226 5.42 37.21 33.76
CA ASN A 226 6.59 37.42 34.61
C ASN A 226 7.07 38.87 34.58
N ASP A 227 7.12 39.50 33.40
CA ASP A 227 7.52 40.90 33.26
C ASP A 227 6.54 41.85 33.96
N LEU A 228 5.23 41.60 33.86
CA LEU A 228 4.20 42.32 34.61
C LEU A 228 4.30 42.08 36.13
N ASN A 229 4.58 40.86 36.58
CA ASN A 229 4.80 40.56 38.00
C ASN A 229 6.02 41.30 38.56
N ASN A 230 7.11 41.40 37.78
CA ASN A 230 8.30 42.17 38.14
C ASN A 230 7.98 43.67 38.26
N GLN A 231 7.25 44.24 37.29
CA GLN A 231 6.78 45.63 37.37
C GLN A 231 5.89 45.88 38.60
N ILE A 232 4.98 44.95 38.92
CA ILE A 232 4.14 45.03 40.13
C ILE A 232 4.99 44.96 41.41
N ALA A 233 6.09 44.22 41.44
CA ALA A 233 7.01 44.19 42.57
C ALA A 233 7.72 45.54 42.77
N THR A 234 8.31 46.11 41.72
CA THR A 234 8.96 47.43 41.77
C THR A 234 7.98 48.56 42.13
N LEU A 235 6.74 48.49 41.64
CA LEU A 235 5.69 49.45 42.02
C LEU A 235 5.29 49.34 43.50
N LYS A 236 5.27 48.14 44.08
CA LYS A 236 5.04 47.95 45.52
C LYS A 236 6.18 48.50 46.36
N GLU A 237 7.44 48.23 45.98
CA GLU A 237 8.64 48.76 46.63
C GLU A 237 8.65 50.30 46.59
N HIS A 238 8.29 50.91 45.47
CA HIS A 238 8.11 52.37 45.36
C HIS A 238 6.98 52.88 46.28
N LEU A 239 5.87 52.16 46.41
CA LEU A 239 4.75 52.55 47.27
C LEU A 239 5.15 52.46 48.75
N GLU A 240 5.77 51.37 49.18
CA GLU A 240 6.33 51.21 50.53
C GLU A 240 7.40 52.28 50.85
N THR A 241 8.24 52.65 49.88
CA THR A 241 9.19 53.77 50.02
C THR A 241 8.47 55.11 50.22
N LYS A 242 7.32 55.33 49.57
CA LYS A 242 6.51 56.54 49.74
C LYS A 242 5.75 56.56 51.06
N ASP A 243 5.20 55.44 51.50
CA ASP A 243 4.52 55.33 52.80
C ASP A 243 5.49 55.62 53.95
N ASN A 244 6.70 55.04 53.91
CA ASN A 244 7.77 55.34 54.88
C ASN A 244 8.15 56.84 54.88
N ALA A 245 8.24 57.48 53.71
CA ALA A 245 8.49 58.92 53.61
C ALA A 245 7.31 59.77 54.14
N PHE A 246 6.06 59.34 53.95
CA PHE A 246 4.90 59.98 54.56
C PHE A 246 4.92 59.89 56.08
N SER A 247 5.25 58.73 56.66
CA SER A 247 5.38 58.59 58.12
C SER A 247 6.48 59.49 58.69
N GLN A 248 7.63 59.62 58.02
CA GLN A 248 8.68 60.57 58.44
C GLN A 248 8.23 62.03 58.39
N ILE A 249 7.46 62.42 57.36
CA ILE A 249 6.88 63.77 57.26
C ILE A 249 5.82 63.99 58.35
N GLU A 250 5.03 62.98 58.69
CA GLU A 250 4.03 63.04 59.78
C GLU A 250 4.70 63.15 61.16
N GLU A 251 5.78 62.41 61.42
CA GLU A 251 6.59 62.57 62.64
C GLU A 251 7.22 63.97 62.74
N GLN A 252 7.80 64.49 61.65
CA GLN A 252 8.35 65.85 61.61
C GLN A 252 7.27 66.92 61.84
N PHE A 253 6.11 66.78 61.22
CA PHE A 253 4.98 67.70 61.39
C PHE A 253 4.47 67.69 62.84
N ASN A 254 4.30 66.52 63.43
CA ASN A 254 3.90 66.40 64.84
C ASN A 254 4.95 67.02 65.79
N SER A 255 6.25 66.81 65.52
CA SER A 255 7.33 67.47 66.27
C SER A 255 7.24 69.00 66.17
N GLN A 256 7.07 69.56 64.97
CA GLN A 256 6.90 71.00 64.76
C GLN A 256 5.65 71.55 65.45
N CYS A 257 4.54 70.80 65.48
CA CYS A 257 3.36 71.18 66.26
C CYS A 257 3.68 71.29 67.76
N THR A 258 4.41 70.33 68.34
CA THR A 258 4.80 70.42 69.77
C THR A 258 5.75 71.58 70.06
N GLU A 259 6.68 71.90 69.14
CA GLU A 259 7.56 73.07 69.26
C GLU A 259 6.77 74.38 69.21
N ILE A 260 5.78 74.48 68.30
CA ILE A 260 4.89 75.65 68.19
C ILE A 260 4.02 75.81 69.45
N GLU A 261 3.56 74.71 70.05
CA GLU A 261 2.87 74.78 71.35
C GLU A 261 3.80 75.31 72.46
N ASP A 262 5.04 74.83 72.55
CA ASP A 262 5.98 75.24 73.60
C ASP A 262 6.46 76.69 73.42
N MET A 263 6.71 77.12 72.18
CA MET A 263 6.87 78.54 71.84
C MET A 263 5.66 79.38 72.23
N THR A 264 4.44 78.85 72.09
CA THR A 264 3.20 79.54 72.50
C THR A 264 3.08 79.65 74.02
N LYS A 265 3.42 78.57 74.75
CA LYS A 265 3.49 78.56 76.23
C LYS A 265 4.53 79.57 76.74
N GLU A 266 5.70 79.66 76.11
CA GLU A 266 6.75 80.62 76.48
C GLU A 266 6.38 82.06 76.14
N LYS A 267 5.83 82.32 74.94
CA LYS A 267 5.23 83.62 74.57
C LYS A 267 4.22 84.09 75.62
N GLN A 268 3.39 83.19 76.16
CA GLN A 268 2.40 83.53 77.18
C GLN A 268 3.04 83.80 78.56
N ARG A 269 4.12 83.09 78.93
CA ARG A 269 4.95 83.44 80.11
C ARG A 269 5.57 84.84 79.97
N ILE A 270 6.13 85.16 78.80
CA ILE A 270 6.70 86.48 78.49
C ILE A 270 5.64 87.58 78.58
N ILE A 271 4.42 87.36 78.07
CA ILE A 271 3.30 88.32 78.22
C ILE A 271 2.97 88.54 79.70
N ILE A 272 2.91 87.48 80.52
CA ILE A 272 2.66 87.59 81.97
C ILE A 272 3.81 88.34 82.67
N LEU A 273 5.06 88.12 82.27
CA LEU A 273 6.22 88.86 82.78
C LEU A 273 6.17 90.34 82.40
N LEU A 274 5.82 90.68 81.15
CA LEU A 274 5.65 92.05 80.69
C LEU A 274 4.47 92.75 81.40
N GLN A 275 3.37 92.05 81.67
CA GLN A 275 2.27 92.58 82.49
C GLN A 275 2.69 92.84 83.94
N LYS A 276 3.44 91.93 84.56
CA LYS A 276 4.03 92.13 85.89
C LYS A 276 5.02 93.30 85.90
N GLN A 277 5.87 93.40 84.89
CA GLN A 277 6.83 94.50 84.74
C GLN A 277 6.11 95.84 84.51
N SER A 278 5.05 95.87 83.70
CA SER A 278 4.21 97.05 83.49
C SER A 278 3.48 97.48 84.78
N SER A 279 2.95 96.52 85.55
CA SER A 279 2.34 96.81 86.86
C SER A 279 3.38 97.29 87.90
N ALA A 280 4.57 96.69 87.92
CA ALA A 280 5.69 97.13 88.75
C ALA A 280 6.21 98.52 88.32
N LEU A 281 6.27 98.79 87.01
CA LEU A 281 6.60 100.10 86.45
C LEU A 281 5.55 101.12 86.86
N ALA A 282 4.25 100.90 86.62
CA ALA A 282 3.18 101.80 87.05
C ALA A 282 3.17 102.04 88.57
N THR A 283 3.50 101.01 89.37
CA THR A 283 3.67 101.16 90.83
C THR A 283 4.91 102.00 91.16
N SER A 284 6.01 101.80 90.43
CA SER A 284 7.23 102.60 90.58
C SER A 284 7.06 104.02 90.04
N GLU A 285 6.24 104.25 89.02
CA GLU A 285 5.89 105.55 88.44
C GLU A 285 4.97 106.30 89.39
N TYR A 286 3.94 105.66 89.96
CA TYR A 286 3.15 106.24 91.06
C TYR A 286 4.04 106.56 92.27
N LYS A 287 5.00 105.68 92.61
CA LYS A 287 5.93 105.94 93.71
C LYS A 287 6.97 107.01 93.35
N ILE A 288 7.38 107.13 92.08
CA ILE A 288 8.24 108.19 91.56
C ILE A 288 7.46 109.51 91.48
N GLU A 289 6.17 109.52 91.15
CA GLU A 289 5.33 110.72 91.13
C GLU A 289 5.03 111.18 92.57
N SER A 290 4.79 110.23 93.49
CA SER A 290 4.77 110.48 94.94
C SER A 290 6.10 111.04 95.42
N LEU A 291 7.22 110.41 95.05
CA LEU A 291 8.57 110.89 95.36
C LEU A 291 8.94 112.16 94.59
N GLN A 292 8.27 112.53 93.50
CA GLN A 292 8.47 113.78 92.75
C GLN A 292 7.62 114.90 93.31
N LYS A 293 6.47 114.60 93.91
CA LYS A 293 5.74 115.55 94.79
C LYS A 293 6.56 115.78 96.07
N GLU A 294 7.14 114.72 96.64
CA GLU A 294 8.08 114.79 97.76
C GLU A 294 9.39 115.50 97.36
N ILE A 295 9.93 115.26 96.17
CA ILE A 295 11.11 115.94 95.60
C ILE A 295 10.77 117.33 95.04
N GLN A 296 9.52 117.70 94.82
CA GLN A 296 9.13 119.11 94.66
C GLN A 296 9.13 119.81 96.04
N MET A 297 8.65 119.15 97.10
CA MET A 297 8.80 119.66 98.47
C MET A 297 10.27 119.69 98.94
N ILE A 298 11.15 118.82 98.42
CA ILE A 298 12.57 118.72 98.78
C ILE A 298 13.49 119.51 97.84
N ASN A 299 13.19 119.68 96.54
CA ASN A 299 13.94 120.61 95.66
C ASN A 299 13.59 122.07 95.96
N ASN A 300 12.39 122.35 96.49
CA ASN A 300 12.10 123.61 97.19
C ASN A 300 12.91 123.77 98.50
N LYS A 301 13.72 122.78 98.91
CA LYS A 301 14.53 122.78 100.14
C LYS A 301 16.02 122.49 99.97
N ASN A 302 16.49 121.87 98.88
CA ASN A 302 17.90 121.85 98.49
C ASN A 302 18.16 121.33 97.06
N ASN A 303 19.24 121.83 96.45
CA ASN A 303 19.76 121.39 95.15
C ASN A 303 20.99 120.48 95.31
N GLN A 304 21.19 119.55 94.35
CA GLN A 304 22.45 119.32 93.58
C GLN A 304 22.85 117.83 93.35
N LYS A 305 22.90 117.43 92.06
CA LYS A 305 23.92 116.52 91.43
C LYS A 305 23.89 115.02 91.86
N ALA A 306 24.37 114.02 91.09
CA ALA A 306 25.00 113.98 89.77
C ALA A 306 24.84 112.59 89.05
N THR A 307 25.10 112.59 87.73
CA THR A 307 25.63 111.57 86.76
C THR A 307 26.11 110.18 87.25
N ARG A 308 26.31 109.09 86.45
CA ARG A 308 26.90 108.97 85.07
C ARG A 308 26.97 107.50 84.54
N THR A 309 26.74 107.25 83.23
CA THR A 309 27.42 106.22 82.33
C THR A 309 27.48 104.71 82.73
N VAL A 310 27.92 103.68 81.97
CA VAL A 310 28.40 103.45 80.55
C VAL A 310 28.18 101.96 80.17
N ALA A 311 28.22 101.59 78.88
CA ALA A 311 28.55 100.21 78.44
C ALA A 311 29.17 100.17 77.02
N LYS A 312 30.11 99.26 76.74
CA LYS A 312 30.63 98.94 75.38
C LYS A 312 31.46 97.64 75.35
N ASN A 313 31.60 97.06 74.15
CA ASN A 313 32.42 95.90 73.73
C ASN A 313 31.82 94.51 74.02
N THR A 314 31.96 93.61 73.03
CA THR A 314 31.56 92.19 73.01
C THR A 314 32.67 91.36 72.33
N GLU A 315 32.65 90.03 72.51
CA GLU A 315 33.76 89.14 72.15
C GLU A 315 33.43 88.23 70.94
N ILE A 316 34.47 87.85 70.18
CA ILE A 316 34.33 87.04 68.95
C ILE A 316 33.85 85.60 69.21
N LEU A 317 33.79 85.15 70.48
CA LEU A 317 33.18 83.86 70.85
C LEU A 317 31.67 83.79 70.61
N GLU A 318 31.00 84.92 70.39
CA GLU A 318 29.55 85.00 70.10
C GLU A 318 29.20 84.87 68.61
N LEU A 319 30.20 84.64 67.73
CA LEU A 319 30.01 84.64 66.28
C LEU A 319 29.35 83.33 65.78
N LYS A 320 28.01 83.34 65.63
CA LYS A 320 27.24 82.20 65.09
C LYS A 320 27.55 81.97 63.60
N ILE A 321 28.01 80.76 63.26
CA ILE A 321 28.32 80.35 61.88
C ILE A 321 27.00 80.08 61.12
N PRO A 322 26.84 80.53 59.86
CA PRO A 322 25.61 80.39 59.08
C PRO A 322 25.62 79.19 58.11
N PHE A 323 26.46 78.19 58.34
CA PHE A 323 26.59 76.99 57.50
C PHE A 323 26.12 75.75 58.27
N GLU A 324 25.42 74.85 57.59
CA GLU A 324 24.86 73.60 58.14
C GLU A 324 25.43 72.39 57.38
N GLY A 325 25.34 71.19 57.96
CA GLY A 325 26.00 69.98 57.42
C GLY A 325 27.51 69.94 57.65
N GLU A 326 28.22 69.10 56.89
CA GLU A 326 29.65 68.81 57.12
C GLU A 326 30.57 70.05 57.06
N ILE A 327 30.27 71.00 56.16
CA ILE A 327 30.94 72.31 56.13
C ILE A 327 30.69 73.11 57.42
N GLY A 328 29.47 73.08 57.96
CA GLY A 328 29.14 73.71 59.24
C GLY A 328 29.96 73.12 60.38
N ASP A 329 30.00 71.79 60.48
CA ASP A 329 30.78 71.05 61.48
C ASP A 329 32.28 71.32 61.36
N ASN A 330 32.83 71.37 60.15
CA ASN A 330 34.24 71.70 59.92
C ASN A 330 34.54 73.16 60.31
N CYS A 331 33.69 74.11 59.91
CA CYS A 331 33.85 75.53 60.27
C CYS A 331 33.75 75.75 61.79
N GLU A 332 32.84 75.07 62.48
CA GLU A 332 32.70 75.17 63.94
C GLU A 332 33.90 74.52 64.66
N ARG A 333 34.41 73.41 64.12
CA ARG A 333 35.66 72.77 64.56
C ARG A 333 36.87 73.70 64.39
N ILE A 334 36.88 74.58 63.39
CA ILE A 334 37.90 75.63 63.22
C ILE A 334 37.73 76.76 64.23
N VAL A 335 36.52 77.27 64.49
CA VAL A 335 36.28 78.29 65.54
C VAL A 335 36.78 77.83 66.91
N LYS A 336 36.58 76.54 67.23
CA LYS A 336 36.98 75.89 68.49
C LYS A 336 38.51 75.70 68.64
N GLN A 337 39.32 75.91 67.59
CA GLN A 337 40.79 75.79 67.66
C GLN A 337 41.45 77.02 68.30
N ILE A 338 41.42 77.08 69.63
CA ILE A 338 41.91 78.21 70.44
C ILE A 338 43.39 78.53 70.18
N GLN A 339 44.20 77.57 69.70
CA GLN A 339 45.61 77.78 69.37
C GLN A 339 45.86 78.78 68.22
N PHE A 340 44.84 79.09 67.41
CA PHE A 340 44.94 80.07 66.33
C PHE A 340 44.34 81.42 66.74
N GLN A 341 44.95 82.52 66.28
CA GLN A 341 44.44 83.87 66.51
C GLN A 341 43.05 84.04 65.85
N PRO A 342 42.15 84.91 66.37
CA PRO A 342 40.78 85.04 65.84
C PRO A 342 40.73 85.27 64.33
N MET A 343 41.61 86.13 63.79
CA MET A 343 41.71 86.41 62.35
C MET A 343 42.20 85.19 61.54
N GLN A 344 43.04 84.33 62.12
CA GLN A 344 43.51 83.11 61.46
C GLN A 344 42.40 82.06 61.37
N ARG A 345 41.56 81.93 62.41
CA ARG A 345 40.36 81.07 62.37
C ARG A 345 39.37 81.54 61.30
N VAL A 346 39.12 82.84 61.20
CA VAL A 346 38.30 83.42 60.12
C VAL A 346 38.88 83.09 58.73
N GLN A 347 40.20 83.21 58.53
CA GLN A 347 40.83 82.84 57.27
C GLN A 347 40.71 81.34 56.95
N MET A 348 40.84 80.47 57.95
CA MET A 348 40.67 79.02 57.77
C MET A 348 39.22 78.66 57.40
N ILE A 349 38.22 79.31 58.00
CA ILE A 349 36.79 79.16 57.64
C ILE A 349 36.53 79.62 56.20
N LEU A 350 37.13 80.75 55.78
CA LEU A 350 37.03 81.24 54.40
C LEU A 350 37.70 80.30 53.39
N ASN A 351 38.81 79.64 53.78
CA ASN A 351 39.46 78.64 52.93
C ASN A 351 38.59 77.36 52.81
N GLU A 352 38.03 76.87 53.91
CA GLU A 352 37.16 75.68 53.94
C GLU A 352 35.90 75.90 53.08
N ALA A 353 35.24 77.04 53.25
CA ALA A 353 34.11 77.45 52.42
C ALA A 353 34.52 77.62 50.94
N GLY A 354 35.74 78.09 50.67
CA GLY A 354 36.30 78.16 49.32
C GLY A 354 36.45 76.79 48.67
N THR A 355 36.93 75.77 49.40
CA THR A 355 37.02 74.39 48.91
C THR A 355 35.65 73.85 48.50
N TYR A 356 34.68 73.94 49.43
CA TYR A 356 33.32 73.46 49.22
C TYR A 356 32.58 74.17 48.06
N ILE A 357 32.83 75.47 47.86
CA ILE A 357 32.31 76.21 46.70
C ILE A 357 32.89 75.67 45.39
N ASN A 358 34.19 75.34 45.33
CA ASN A 358 34.78 74.75 44.12
C ASN A 358 34.26 73.33 43.83
N GLU A 359 33.96 72.55 44.88
CA GLU A 359 33.36 71.22 44.77
C GLU A 359 31.93 71.31 44.22
N LEU A 360 31.09 72.20 44.78
CA LEU A 360 29.75 72.50 44.25
C LEU A 360 29.79 73.06 42.82
N GLU A 361 30.76 73.89 42.45
CA GLU A 361 30.93 74.37 41.07
C GLU A 361 31.29 73.22 40.10
N CYS A 362 32.00 72.19 40.56
CA CYS A 362 32.25 70.99 39.77
C CYS A 362 30.99 70.13 39.61
N GLU A 363 30.27 69.83 40.70
CA GLU A 363 29.02 69.06 40.64
C GLU A 363 27.97 69.75 39.75
N LEU A 364 27.78 71.06 39.89
CA LEU A 364 26.82 71.84 39.10
C LEU A 364 27.20 71.83 37.61
N LYS A 365 28.50 71.81 37.29
CA LYS A 365 29.01 71.67 35.92
C LYS A 365 28.76 70.28 35.34
N GLU A 366 28.88 69.21 36.12
CA GLU A 366 28.56 67.85 35.69
C GLU A 366 27.04 67.65 35.52
N LEU A 367 26.23 68.14 36.47
CA LEU A 367 24.77 68.19 36.37
C LEU A 367 24.32 68.94 35.11
N LYS A 368 24.99 70.07 34.79
CA LYS A 368 24.71 70.83 33.58
C LYS A 368 25.05 70.07 32.31
N ASN A 369 26.21 69.39 32.25
CA ASN A 369 26.57 68.56 31.10
C ASN A 369 25.53 67.44 30.87
N SER A 370 25.05 66.81 31.96
CA SER A 370 23.98 65.81 31.92
C SER A 370 22.66 66.41 31.43
N HIS A 371 22.27 67.59 31.93
CA HIS A 371 21.07 68.30 31.49
C HIS A 371 21.13 68.70 29.99
N ASP A 372 22.26 69.22 29.53
CA ASP A 372 22.50 69.59 28.12
C ASP A 372 22.53 68.36 27.19
N GLN A 373 22.84 67.17 27.71
CA GLN A 373 22.71 65.91 26.98
C GLN A 373 21.25 65.44 26.91
N ILE A 374 20.54 65.41 28.04
CA ILE A 374 19.12 65.04 28.12
C ILE A 374 18.27 65.96 27.22
N LEU A 375 18.56 67.26 27.16
CA LEU A 375 17.90 68.19 26.25
C LEU A 375 18.06 67.82 24.77
N LYS A 376 19.24 67.35 24.35
CA LYS A 376 19.48 66.89 22.96
C LYS A 376 18.74 65.60 22.65
N GLU A 377 18.70 64.67 23.61
CA GLU A 377 17.94 63.42 23.47
C GLU A 377 16.43 63.71 23.38
N VAL A 378 15.90 64.59 24.23
CA VAL A 378 14.50 65.07 24.17
C VAL A 378 14.20 65.77 22.83
N GLN A 379 15.11 66.59 22.30
CA GLN A 379 14.93 67.21 20.97
C GLN A 379 14.87 66.15 19.86
N ASN A 380 15.80 65.18 19.84
CA ASN A 380 15.80 64.09 18.87
C ASN A 380 14.50 63.26 18.93
N TYR A 381 13.94 63.04 20.13
CA TYR A 381 12.64 62.39 20.30
C TYR A 381 11.48 63.26 19.82
N GLN A 382 11.51 64.59 20.04
CA GLN A 382 10.49 65.51 19.52
C GLN A 382 10.50 65.56 17.99
N ASP A 383 11.66 65.72 17.37
CA ASP A 383 11.81 65.77 15.90
C ASP A 383 11.37 64.45 15.25
N THR A 384 11.71 63.32 15.88
CA THR A 384 11.24 61.99 15.45
C THR A 384 9.73 61.83 15.63
N ALA A 385 9.16 62.28 16.76
CA ALA A 385 7.72 62.22 17.00
C ALA A 385 6.93 63.15 16.05
N GLU A 386 7.48 64.30 15.68
CA GLU A 386 6.88 65.21 14.70
C GLU A 386 6.93 64.61 13.29
N THR A 387 8.02 63.96 12.91
CA THR A 387 8.12 63.20 11.66
C THR A 387 7.03 62.11 11.60
N TRP A 388 6.82 61.36 12.68
CA TRP A 388 5.73 60.38 12.77
C TRP A 388 4.34 61.02 12.74
N ARG A 389 4.13 62.19 13.37
CA ARG A 389 2.86 62.94 13.27
C ARG A 389 2.56 63.36 11.82
N GLN A 390 3.57 63.79 11.07
CA GLN A 390 3.41 64.14 9.65
C GLN A 390 3.05 62.92 8.79
N ILE A 391 3.69 61.77 9.01
CA ILE A 391 3.34 60.50 8.34
C ILE A 391 1.90 60.09 8.67
N VAL A 392 1.50 60.10 9.95
CA VAL A 392 0.14 59.74 10.38
C VAL A 392 -0.91 60.72 9.83
N ALA A 393 -0.61 62.02 9.76
CA ALA A 393 -1.49 63.01 9.16
C ALA A 393 -1.68 62.79 7.65
N ALA A 394 -0.59 62.52 6.92
CA ALA A 394 -0.64 62.22 5.49
C ALA A 394 -1.45 60.94 5.20
N VAL A 395 -1.22 59.87 5.96
CA VAL A 395 -2.01 58.61 5.86
C VAL A 395 -3.48 58.86 6.19
N SER A 396 -3.78 59.66 7.22
CA SER A 396 -5.16 59.98 7.62
C SER A 396 -5.93 60.78 6.56
N GLU A 397 -5.27 61.72 5.88
CA GLU A 397 -5.89 62.50 4.81
C GLU A 397 -6.02 61.69 3.50
N ASN A 398 -5.02 60.85 3.18
CA ASN A 398 -5.13 59.89 2.07
C ASN A 398 -6.30 58.91 2.27
N LEU A 399 -6.53 58.41 3.49
CA LEU A 399 -7.69 57.57 3.82
C LEU A 399 -9.04 58.28 3.63
N ARG A 400 -9.11 59.61 3.85
CA ARG A 400 -10.31 60.42 3.56
C ARG A 400 -10.54 60.66 2.07
N GLN A 401 -9.50 60.61 1.26
CA GLN A 401 -9.60 60.72 -0.20
C GLN A 401 -9.97 59.37 -0.84
N LEU A 402 -9.40 58.26 -0.35
CA LEU A 402 -9.80 56.90 -0.69
C LEU A 402 -11.31 56.64 -0.49
N ALA A 403 -11.92 57.24 0.55
CA ALA A 403 -13.35 57.17 0.81
C ALA A 403 -14.25 57.90 -0.23
N LYS A 404 -13.67 58.42 -1.33
CA LYS A 404 -14.40 59.09 -2.44
C LYS A 404 -14.20 58.42 -3.81
N CYS A 405 -13.26 57.47 -3.94
CA CYS A 405 -13.08 56.70 -5.17
C CYS A 405 -14.22 55.70 -5.31
N ASN A 406 -14.99 55.77 -6.40
CA ASN A 406 -16.17 54.92 -6.59
C ASN A 406 -15.86 53.66 -7.45
N GLU A 407 -14.74 53.64 -8.16
CA GLU A 407 -14.35 52.55 -9.05
C GLU A 407 -12.93 52.02 -8.76
N ASN A 408 -12.73 50.72 -8.98
CA ASN A 408 -11.48 50.02 -8.63
C ASN A 408 -10.25 50.47 -9.44
N GLU A 409 -10.47 51.03 -10.64
CA GLU A 409 -9.37 51.46 -11.52
C GLU A 409 -8.77 52.78 -11.00
N GLU A 410 -9.60 53.77 -10.65
CA GLU A 410 -9.18 54.99 -9.93
C GLU A 410 -8.47 54.66 -8.61
N PHE A 411 -9.00 53.70 -7.84
CA PHE A 411 -8.37 53.23 -6.60
C PHE A 411 -6.97 52.65 -6.85
N THR A 412 -6.81 51.86 -7.92
CA THR A 412 -5.54 51.21 -8.25
C THR A 412 -4.50 52.23 -8.73
N GLU A 413 -4.92 53.22 -9.52
CA GLU A 413 -4.06 54.31 -9.99
C GLU A 413 -3.65 55.24 -8.83
N PHE A 414 -4.59 55.61 -7.95
CA PHE A 414 -4.32 56.37 -6.73
C PHE A 414 -3.34 55.64 -5.80
N MET A 415 -3.56 54.35 -5.54
CA MET A 415 -2.66 53.54 -4.71
C MET A 415 -1.27 53.41 -5.35
N THR A 416 -1.19 53.26 -6.67
CA THR A 416 0.10 53.20 -7.39
C THR A 416 0.85 54.53 -7.27
N GLN A 417 0.16 55.66 -7.47
CA GLN A 417 0.75 57.00 -7.29
C GLN A 417 1.22 57.22 -5.85
N LYS A 418 0.38 56.91 -4.85
CA LYS A 418 0.73 57.16 -3.44
C LYS A 418 1.78 56.21 -2.89
N CYS A 419 1.89 54.98 -3.38
CA CYS A 419 3.07 54.15 -3.12
C CYS A 419 4.34 54.83 -3.68
N GLY A 420 4.29 55.36 -4.91
CA GLY A 420 5.41 56.10 -5.51
C GLY A 420 5.82 57.38 -4.77
N GLU A 421 4.90 58.04 -4.06
CA GLU A 421 5.19 59.20 -3.20
C GLU A 421 5.77 58.80 -1.82
N ILE A 422 5.44 57.61 -1.31
CA ILE A 422 5.82 57.15 0.04
C ILE A 422 7.13 56.33 0.02
N ASP A 423 7.38 55.53 -1.02
CA ASP A 423 8.58 54.68 -1.14
C ASP A 423 9.91 55.45 -1.00
N PRO A 424 10.07 56.68 -1.54
CA PRO A 424 11.28 57.50 -1.33
C PRO A 424 11.51 57.88 0.14
N LEU A 425 10.46 58.25 0.87
CA LEU A 425 10.54 58.66 2.28
C LEU A 425 10.85 57.46 3.18
N ILE A 426 10.30 56.29 2.86
CA ILE A 426 10.66 55.03 3.53
C ILE A 426 12.13 54.70 3.24
N ARG A 427 12.57 54.74 1.97
CA ARG A 427 13.98 54.48 1.60
C ARG A 427 14.96 55.43 2.28
N GLU A 428 14.66 56.73 2.36
CA GLU A 428 15.53 57.72 3.01
C GLU A 428 15.71 57.41 4.50
N ARG A 429 14.62 57.05 5.21
CA ARG A 429 14.71 56.67 6.62
C ARG A 429 15.38 55.31 6.83
N VAL A 430 15.12 54.34 5.95
CA VAL A 430 15.61 52.96 6.04
C VAL A 430 17.09 52.83 5.66
N MET A 431 17.58 53.59 4.68
CA MET A 431 19.03 53.65 4.39
C MET A 431 19.84 54.40 5.47
N GLY A 432 19.17 55.00 6.46
CA GLY A 432 19.80 55.52 7.68
C GLY A 432 20.00 54.49 8.80
N ASP A 433 19.43 53.27 8.67
CA ASP A 433 19.60 52.19 9.64
C ASP A 433 20.84 51.34 9.30
N GLN A 434 21.71 51.13 10.28
CA GLN A 434 22.91 50.30 10.14
C GLN A 434 22.61 48.82 9.89
N HIS A 435 21.36 48.37 10.12
CA HIS A 435 20.92 47.00 9.90
C HIS A 435 20.24 46.80 8.53
N PHE A 436 20.10 47.85 7.71
CA PHE A 436 19.42 47.73 6.42
C PHE A 436 20.28 47.02 5.36
N ILE A 437 19.72 45.95 4.78
CA ILE A 437 20.30 45.21 3.66
C ILE A 437 19.56 45.60 2.38
N SER A 438 20.27 46.20 1.42
CA SER A 438 19.70 46.63 0.14
C SER A 438 19.11 45.44 -0.64
N ASN A 439 18.02 45.65 -1.38
CA ASN A 439 17.46 44.64 -2.27
C ASN A 439 18.48 44.16 -3.34
N ASP A 440 19.45 44.99 -3.72
CA ASP A 440 20.54 44.60 -4.64
C ASP A 440 21.42 43.47 -4.08
N PHE A 441 21.53 43.33 -2.75
CA PHE A 441 22.19 42.19 -2.10
C PHE A 441 21.48 40.88 -2.42
N PHE A 442 20.16 40.87 -2.50
CA PHE A 442 19.39 39.67 -2.85
C PHE A 442 19.43 39.40 -4.36
N PHE A 443 19.25 40.43 -5.20
CA PHE A 443 18.96 40.26 -6.63
C PHE A 443 20.10 40.48 -7.63
N SER A 444 21.25 41.05 -7.23
CA SER A 444 22.42 41.12 -8.13
C SER A 444 23.14 39.77 -8.28
N ASP A 445 23.94 39.58 -9.33
CA ASP A 445 24.84 38.42 -9.49
C ASP A 445 26.30 38.72 -9.08
N ASP A 446 26.59 39.93 -8.59
CA ASP A 446 27.95 40.35 -8.20
C ASP A 446 28.33 39.79 -6.82
N ILE A 447 28.88 38.57 -6.84
CA ILE A 447 29.42 37.86 -5.68
C ILE A 447 30.43 38.72 -4.90
N THR A 448 31.17 39.61 -5.57
CA THR A 448 32.17 40.50 -4.95
C THR A 448 31.50 41.51 -4.03
N LYS A 449 30.48 42.22 -4.53
CA LYS A 449 29.71 43.20 -3.74
C LYS A 449 29.04 42.55 -2.54
N LYS A 450 28.34 41.42 -2.77
CA LYS A 450 27.69 40.67 -1.69
C LYS A 450 28.69 40.23 -0.63
N LYS A 451 29.91 39.85 -1.01
CA LYS A 451 30.96 39.50 -0.05
C LYS A 451 31.40 40.70 0.78
N THR A 452 31.52 41.91 0.22
CA THR A 452 31.81 43.13 1.00
C THR A 452 30.65 43.56 1.90
N GLU A 453 29.40 43.40 1.47
CA GLU A 453 28.23 43.68 2.33
C GLU A 453 28.16 42.68 3.50
N ILE A 454 28.34 41.38 3.22
CA ILE A 454 28.47 40.34 4.27
C ILE A 454 29.64 40.64 5.20
N GLN A 455 30.80 41.07 4.70
CA GLN A 455 31.97 41.39 5.53
C GLN A 455 31.65 42.55 6.50
N THR A 456 31.03 43.62 5.99
CA THR A 456 30.64 44.80 6.79
C THR A 456 29.65 44.45 7.91
N ILE A 457 28.77 43.46 7.69
CA ILE A 457 27.83 42.93 8.68
C ILE A 457 28.50 41.93 9.63
N ALA A 458 29.43 41.11 9.12
CA ALA A 458 30.14 40.07 9.87
C ALA A 458 31.09 40.65 10.92
N ASP A 459 31.78 41.74 10.60
CA ASP A 459 32.74 42.41 11.47
C ASP A 459 32.09 42.99 12.76
N GLN A 460 30.76 42.90 12.90
CA GLN A 460 29.97 43.31 14.08
C GLN A 460 29.47 42.15 14.96
N SER A 461 29.45 40.90 14.47
CA SER A 461 28.96 39.74 15.24
C SER A 461 29.45 38.39 14.68
N ASP A 462 30.37 37.77 15.41
CA ASP A 462 30.96 36.46 15.10
C ASP A 462 29.89 35.33 15.01
N THR A 463 28.88 35.39 15.89
CA THR A 463 27.73 34.47 15.87
C THR A 463 26.88 34.62 14.61
N THR A 464 26.66 35.86 14.15
CA THR A 464 25.91 36.14 12.93
C THR A 464 26.68 35.68 11.69
N PHE A 465 28.00 35.90 11.67
CA PHE A 465 28.89 35.39 10.63
C PHE A 465 28.88 33.86 10.56
N ALA A 466 28.94 33.16 11.70
CA ALA A 466 28.86 31.70 11.76
C ALA A 466 27.53 31.15 11.20
N ILE A 467 26.40 31.76 11.59
CA ILE A 467 25.07 31.35 11.10
C ILE A 467 24.95 31.58 9.59
N LEU A 468 25.23 32.79 9.09
CA LEU A 468 25.15 33.11 7.67
C LEU A 468 26.10 32.25 6.83
N THR A 469 27.32 32.01 7.30
CA THR A 469 28.29 31.14 6.62
C THR A 469 27.79 29.70 6.57
N SER A 470 27.22 29.17 7.66
CA SER A 470 26.65 27.81 7.66
C SER A 470 25.46 27.67 6.70
N GLN A 471 24.60 28.68 6.61
CA GLN A 471 23.40 28.68 5.78
C GLN A 471 23.73 28.93 4.30
N PHE A 472 24.78 29.70 4.01
CA PHE A 472 25.36 29.85 2.67
C PHE A 472 26.03 28.55 2.20
N LEU A 473 26.89 27.94 3.01
CA LEU A 473 27.55 26.66 2.68
C LEU A 473 26.53 25.54 2.48
N SER A 474 25.48 25.48 3.31
CA SER A 474 24.37 24.54 3.14
C SER A 474 23.62 24.75 1.82
N ASN A 475 23.34 26.00 1.43
CA ASN A 475 22.73 26.31 0.13
C ASN A 475 23.65 25.98 -1.06
N VAL A 476 24.96 26.24 -0.96
CA VAL A 476 25.94 25.87 -2.00
C VAL A 476 26.01 24.35 -2.14
N TYR A 477 26.05 23.60 -1.02
CA TYR A 477 26.04 22.14 -1.01
C TYR A 477 24.74 21.58 -1.60
N LEU A 478 23.58 22.12 -1.24
CA LEU A 478 22.29 21.74 -1.81
C LEU A 478 22.22 22.03 -3.33
N ARG A 479 22.71 23.18 -3.78
CA ARG A 479 22.82 23.50 -5.22
C ARG A 479 23.77 22.55 -5.95
N GLN A 480 24.90 22.18 -5.37
CA GLN A 480 25.78 21.14 -5.91
C GLN A 480 25.12 19.76 -5.96
N GLN A 481 24.32 19.39 -4.95
CA GLN A 481 23.62 18.11 -4.91
C GLN A 481 22.45 18.04 -5.91
N ILE A 482 21.79 19.17 -6.19
CA ILE A 482 20.78 19.30 -7.25
C ILE A 482 21.47 19.25 -8.62
N ALA A 483 22.61 19.94 -8.79
CA ALA A 483 23.39 19.89 -10.03
C ALA A 483 23.86 18.47 -10.36
N SER A 484 24.42 17.73 -9.38
CA SER A 484 24.89 16.35 -9.61
C SER A 484 23.75 15.38 -9.94
N LYS A 485 22.56 15.55 -9.36
CA LYS A 485 21.35 14.80 -9.74
C LYS A 485 20.85 15.15 -11.15
N ASN A 486 20.91 16.42 -11.54
CA ASN A 486 20.43 16.87 -12.86
C ASN A 486 21.40 16.53 -14.01
N VAL A 487 22.72 16.45 -13.76
CA VAL A 487 23.72 16.07 -14.77
C VAL A 487 23.48 14.64 -15.32
N ILE A 488 22.89 13.74 -14.52
CA ILE A 488 22.53 12.38 -14.96
C ILE A 488 21.31 12.37 -15.91
N GLN A 489 20.52 13.45 -15.97
CA GLN A 489 19.31 13.54 -16.81
C GLN A 489 19.53 14.28 -18.14
N ALA A 490 20.77 14.72 -18.45
CA ALA A 490 21.05 15.59 -19.59
C ALA A 490 22.22 15.10 -20.48
N GLN A 491 22.11 13.88 -21.03
CA GLN A 491 22.92 13.44 -22.18
C GLN A 491 22.03 13.11 -23.39
N PRO A 492 21.95 13.99 -24.41
CA PRO A 492 21.76 13.54 -25.79
C PRO A 492 23.07 12.90 -26.29
N ALA A 493 22.97 11.98 -27.25
CA ALA A 493 24.14 11.27 -27.78
C ALA A 493 24.94 12.11 -28.80
N THR A 494 26.24 12.28 -28.55
CA THR A 494 27.28 12.63 -29.54
C THR A 494 28.61 12.02 -29.12
N ASP A 495 29.34 11.42 -30.06
CA ASP A 495 30.66 10.84 -29.82
C ASP A 495 31.72 11.91 -29.50
N SER A 496 32.62 11.63 -28.54
CA SER A 496 34.08 11.84 -28.69
C SER A 496 34.89 11.37 -27.49
N THR A 497 36.10 10.87 -27.78
CA THR A 497 37.09 10.38 -26.82
C THR A 497 37.77 11.51 -26.02
N SER A 498 38.08 11.27 -24.74
CA SER A 498 39.17 11.84 -23.88
C SER A 498 38.65 12.37 -22.53
N GLN A 499 39.37 12.34 -21.40
CA GLN A 499 40.45 11.48 -20.85
C GLN A 499 40.68 11.93 -19.37
N VAL A 500 41.50 11.20 -18.59
CA VAL A 500 42.20 11.67 -17.35
C VAL A 500 41.40 11.81 -16.03
N ASN A 501 41.69 10.85 -15.13
CA ASN A 501 41.97 10.92 -13.67
C ASN A 501 40.91 11.49 -12.69
N VAL A 502 40.39 10.73 -11.71
CA VAL A 502 41.02 10.05 -10.54
C VAL A 502 41.28 10.96 -9.34
N VAL A 503 40.53 10.72 -8.25
CA VAL A 503 41.06 10.56 -6.87
C VAL A 503 40.24 9.46 -6.17
N GLU A 504 40.88 8.38 -5.72
CA GLU A 504 40.28 7.39 -4.82
C GLU A 504 40.43 7.82 -3.35
N ARG A 505 39.47 7.45 -2.49
CA ARG A 505 39.71 7.38 -1.03
C ARG A 505 38.85 6.32 -0.31
N SER A 506 39.15 5.06 -0.65
CA SER A 506 39.38 3.93 0.28
C SER A 506 38.50 3.72 1.53
N LEU A 507 38.03 2.47 1.66
CA LEU A 507 37.59 1.73 2.87
C LEU A 507 36.10 1.85 3.31
N PRO A 508 35.50 0.78 3.89
CA PRO A 508 35.90 -0.65 3.88
C PRO A 508 34.84 -1.56 3.20
N THR A 509 35.29 -2.59 2.50
CA THR A 509 34.42 -3.61 1.87
C THR A 509 33.99 -4.67 2.88
N ASN A 510 32.68 -4.80 3.16
CA ASN A 510 32.11 -6.09 3.63
C ASN A 510 30.56 -6.23 3.57
N GLU A 511 29.85 -5.59 2.62
CA GLU A 511 28.37 -5.79 2.50
C GLU A 511 27.78 -5.69 1.08
N VAL A 512 28.61 -5.50 0.04
CA VAL A 512 28.15 -5.06 -1.30
C VAL A 512 27.44 -6.16 -2.12
N SER A 513 27.57 -7.44 -1.77
CA SER A 513 27.03 -8.56 -2.56
C SER A 513 25.49 -8.65 -2.56
N ALA A 514 24.81 -8.08 -1.55
CA ALA A 514 23.34 -8.05 -1.48
C ALA A 514 22.72 -6.86 -2.24
N ALA A 515 23.46 -5.76 -2.40
CA ALA A 515 22.95 -4.52 -2.99
C ALA A 515 22.82 -4.57 -4.52
N VAL A 516 23.61 -5.42 -5.18
CA VAL A 516 23.65 -5.52 -6.66
C VAL A 516 22.35 -6.14 -7.21
N SER A 517 21.83 -7.21 -6.60
CA SER A 517 20.57 -7.84 -7.03
C SER A 517 19.36 -6.90 -6.89
N THR A 518 19.33 -6.06 -5.84
CA THR A 518 18.28 -5.05 -5.68
C THR A 518 18.36 -3.90 -6.69
N PHE A 519 19.50 -3.72 -7.37
CA PHE A 519 19.66 -2.66 -8.37
C PHE A 519 19.06 -3.06 -9.73
N ASP A 520 19.19 -4.34 -10.13
CA ASP A 520 18.62 -4.84 -11.38
C ASP A 520 17.08 -4.93 -11.33
N ASP A 521 16.51 -5.38 -10.20
CA ASP A 521 15.05 -5.30 -9.98
C ASP A 521 14.54 -3.85 -9.98
N GLY A 522 15.36 -2.91 -9.47
CA GLY A 522 15.11 -1.48 -9.56
C GLY A 522 15.10 -0.96 -11.01
N GLN A 523 16.03 -1.41 -11.86
CA GLN A 523 16.01 -1.05 -13.29
C GLN A 523 14.83 -1.66 -14.04
N MET A 524 14.49 -2.93 -13.78
CA MET A 524 13.36 -3.60 -14.41
C MET A 524 12.03 -2.91 -14.07
N THR A 525 11.79 -2.60 -12.79
CA THR A 525 10.58 -1.88 -12.36
C THR A 525 10.52 -0.45 -12.89
N PHE A 526 11.66 0.25 -13.00
CA PHE A 526 11.72 1.59 -13.60
C PHE A 526 11.48 1.56 -15.13
N GLN A 527 12.00 0.55 -15.84
CA GLN A 527 11.76 0.37 -17.27
C GLN A 527 10.30 -0.05 -17.54
N GLU A 528 9.68 -0.85 -16.68
CA GLU A 528 8.23 -1.09 -16.73
C GLU A 528 7.41 0.19 -16.54
N LEU A 529 7.78 1.04 -15.57
CA LEU A 529 7.12 2.34 -15.34
C LEU A 529 7.26 3.27 -16.54
N LYS A 530 8.43 3.30 -17.16
CA LYS A 530 8.72 4.06 -18.40
C LYS A 530 7.91 3.55 -19.60
N ASP A 531 7.73 2.23 -19.74
CA ASP A 531 6.89 1.64 -20.79
C ASP A 531 5.39 1.82 -20.53
N LYS A 532 4.95 1.77 -19.25
CA LYS A 532 3.59 2.15 -18.84
C LYS A 532 3.33 3.63 -19.14
N LEU A 533 4.27 4.53 -18.82
CA LEU A 533 4.19 5.96 -19.14
C LEU A 533 4.09 6.19 -20.66
N GLN A 534 4.97 5.57 -21.46
CA GLN A 534 4.87 5.67 -22.93
C GLN A 534 3.55 5.14 -23.49
N LYS A 535 3.02 4.04 -22.96
CA LYS A 535 1.70 3.50 -23.36
C LYS A 535 0.59 4.51 -23.04
N THR A 536 0.59 5.08 -21.84
CA THR A 536 -0.36 6.12 -21.41
C THR A 536 -0.25 7.40 -22.25
N THR A 537 0.95 7.86 -22.59
CA THR A 537 1.13 9.01 -23.50
C THR A 537 0.62 8.70 -24.91
N LYS A 538 0.82 7.47 -25.40
CA LYS A 538 0.31 7.03 -26.71
C LYS A 538 -1.22 6.95 -26.74
N THR A 539 -1.87 6.39 -25.72
CA THR A 539 -3.35 6.37 -25.64
C THR A 539 -3.94 7.76 -25.39
N ALA A 540 -3.31 8.61 -24.57
CA ALA A 540 -3.73 9.99 -24.39
C ALA A 540 -3.68 10.80 -25.71
N ASN A 541 -2.62 10.62 -26.51
CA ASN A 541 -2.52 11.24 -27.83
C ASN A 541 -3.53 10.67 -28.84
N GLN A 542 -3.83 9.36 -28.80
CA GLN A 542 -4.88 8.75 -29.61
C GLN A 542 -6.28 9.29 -29.24
N LEU A 543 -6.59 9.40 -27.95
CA LEU A 543 -7.84 10.00 -27.46
C LEU A 543 -7.94 11.48 -27.86
N LYS A 544 -6.85 12.25 -27.74
CA LYS A 544 -6.80 13.66 -28.18
C LYS A 544 -6.99 13.82 -29.69
N ALA A 545 -6.52 12.86 -30.49
CA ALA A 545 -6.76 12.80 -31.94
C ALA A 545 -8.21 12.38 -32.28
N GLN A 546 -8.79 11.43 -31.54
CA GLN A 546 -10.21 11.05 -31.68
C GLN A 546 -11.14 12.21 -31.29
N LEU A 547 -10.85 12.91 -30.19
CA LEU A 547 -11.61 14.08 -29.74
C LEU A 547 -11.60 15.18 -30.80
N ARG A 548 -10.43 15.50 -31.37
CA ARG A 548 -10.31 16.46 -32.49
C ARG A 548 -11.09 16.01 -33.73
N LYS A 549 -11.08 14.72 -34.09
CA LYS A 549 -11.92 14.20 -35.19
C LYS A 549 -13.41 14.35 -34.88
N SER A 550 -13.84 14.10 -33.64
CA SER A 550 -15.23 14.26 -33.21
C SER A 550 -15.66 15.74 -33.23
N GLN A 551 -14.80 16.65 -32.78
CA GLN A 551 -15.07 18.10 -32.81
C GLN A 551 -15.16 18.63 -34.25
N ASN A 552 -14.27 18.19 -35.15
CA ASN A 552 -14.34 18.56 -36.56
C ASN A 552 -15.62 18.04 -37.22
N ALA A 553 -15.98 16.77 -37.02
CA ALA A 553 -17.22 16.21 -37.54
C ALA A 553 -18.47 16.91 -36.98
N GLN A 554 -18.44 17.35 -35.72
CA GLN A 554 -19.52 18.13 -35.12
C GLN A 554 -19.64 19.54 -35.74
N MET A 555 -18.52 20.20 -36.05
CA MET A 555 -18.52 21.48 -36.77
C MET A 555 -19.00 21.33 -38.23
N GLU A 556 -18.60 20.26 -38.92
CA GLU A 556 -19.09 19.96 -40.28
C GLU A 556 -20.61 19.70 -40.29
N LEU A 557 -21.12 18.96 -39.31
CA LEU A 557 -22.55 18.66 -39.18
C LEU A 557 -23.35 19.92 -38.79
N GLN A 558 -22.82 20.77 -37.91
CA GLN A 558 -23.42 22.07 -37.58
C GLN A 558 -23.39 23.05 -38.76
N LYS A 559 -22.36 22.99 -39.62
CA LYS A 559 -22.34 23.74 -40.88
C LYS A 559 -23.43 23.23 -41.84
N ALA A 560 -23.53 21.92 -42.04
CA ALA A 560 -24.54 21.32 -42.91
C ALA A 560 -25.97 21.64 -42.46
N ASP A 561 -26.24 21.65 -41.15
CA ASP A 561 -27.52 22.06 -40.55
C ASP A 561 -27.82 23.56 -40.81
N ASN A 562 -26.82 24.44 -40.72
CA ASN A 562 -26.98 25.84 -41.10
C ASN A 562 -27.22 26.03 -42.62
N ASP A 563 -26.49 25.32 -43.47
CA ASP A 563 -26.65 25.35 -44.93
C ASP A 563 -28.06 24.85 -45.32
N GLN A 564 -28.55 23.78 -44.68
CA GLN A 564 -29.93 23.29 -44.84
C GLN A 564 -30.98 24.30 -44.35
N LYS A 565 -30.75 24.99 -43.22
CA LYS A 565 -31.66 26.04 -42.73
C LYS A 565 -31.75 27.23 -43.70
N GLN A 566 -30.64 27.63 -44.31
CA GLN A 566 -30.66 28.64 -45.37
C GLN A 566 -31.44 28.17 -46.60
N GLN A 567 -31.27 26.90 -47.02
CA GLN A 567 -32.01 26.33 -48.14
C GLN A 567 -33.52 26.23 -47.86
N ILE A 568 -33.91 25.85 -46.64
CA ILE A 568 -35.31 25.84 -46.20
C ILE A 568 -35.90 27.26 -46.22
N ALA A 569 -35.17 28.26 -45.74
CA ALA A 569 -35.62 29.66 -45.78
C ALA A 569 -35.80 30.17 -47.23
N GLN A 570 -34.88 29.84 -48.15
CA GLN A 570 -35.04 30.16 -49.58
C GLN A 570 -36.27 29.47 -50.19
N LEU A 571 -36.51 28.20 -49.87
CA LEU A 571 -37.70 27.47 -50.34
C LEU A 571 -39.00 28.02 -49.75
N GLN A 572 -38.99 28.54 -48.52
CA GLN A 572 -40.14 29.24 -47.93
C GLN A 572 -40.43 30.57 -48.66
N ILE A 573 -39.39 31.36 -48.98
CA ILE A 573 -39.54 32.59 -49.77
C ILE A 573 -40.10 32.27 -51.17
N GLN A 574 -39.59 31.24 -51.84
CA GLN A 574 -40.12 30.79 -53.14
C GLN A 574 -41.57 30.30 -53.06
N ARG A 575 -41.93 29.55 -52.00
CA ARG A 575 -43.32 29.12 -51.75
C ARG A 575 -44.25 30.32 -51.60
N ASP A 576 -43.83 31.34 -50.86
CA ASP A 576 -44.69 32.49 -50.55
C ASP A 576 -44.81 33.47 -51.73
N ASP A 577 -43.77 33.60 -52.56
CA ASP A 577 -43.89 34.26 -53.87
C ASP A 577 -44.82 33.49 -54.82
N LEU A 578 -44.64 32.17 -54.98
CA LEU A 578 -45.54 31.34 -55.79
C LEU A 578 -46.99 31.38 -55.30
N LYS A 579 -47.21 31.48 -53.98
CA LYS A 579 -48.54 31.66 -53.40
C LYS A 579 -49.11 33.04 -53.74
N SER A 580 -48.32 34.11 -53.62
CA SER A 580 -48.71 35.47 -54.04
C SER A 580 -49.09 35.51 -55.53
N GLN A 581 -48.29 34.86 -56.40
CA GLN A 581 -48.60 34.71 -57.82
C GLN A 581 -49.90 33.93 -58.06
N LEU A 582 -50.17 32.86 -57.30
CA LEU A 582 -51.41 32.09 -57.36
C LEU A 582 -52.63 32.92 -56.92
N ASP A 583 -52.51 33.68 -55.84
CA ASP A 583 -53.57 34.53 -55.33
C ASP A 583 -53.89 35.67 -56.34
N VAL A 584 -52.87 36.28 -56.96
CA VAL A 584 -53.03 37.24 -58.07
C VAL A 584 -53.65 36.59 -59.31
N ALA A 585 -53.30 35.35 -59.64
CA ALA A 585 -53.90 34.61 -60.75
C ALA A 585 -55.38 34.31 -60.51
N ASN A 586 -55.75 33.89 -59.28
CA ASN A 586 -57.14 33.70 -58.86
C ASN A 586 -57.93 35.01 -58.94
N MET A 587 -57.34 36.13 -58.49
CA MET A 587 -57.94 37.46 -58.59
C MET A 587 -58.20 37.87 -60.05
N LYS A 588 -57.25 37.63 -60.96
CA LYS A 588 -57.43 37.85 -62.40
C LYS A 588 -58.50 36.95 -63.02
N LEU A 589 -58.60 35.70 -62.56
CA LEU A 589 -59.61 34.74 -63.03
C LEU A 589 -61.02 35.15 -62.55
N GLN A 590 -61.14 35.63 -61.31
CA GLN A 590 -62.38 36.18 -60.76
C GLN A 590 -62.82 37.46 -61.48
N VAL A 591 -61.88 38.36 -61.83
CA VAL A 591 -62.15 39.53 -62.68
C VAL A 591 -62.58 39.10 -64.08
N ALA A 592 -61.91 38.13 -64.70
CA ALA A 592 -62.32 37.61 -66.00
C ALA A 592 -63.72 36.96 -65.97
N GLN A 593 -64.10 36.32 -64.87
CA GLN A 593 -65.44 35.77 -64.66
C GLN A 593 -66.52 36.85 -64.50
N THR A 594 -66.23 38.00 -63.86
CA THR A 594 -67.18 39.12 -63.83
C THR A 594 -67.23 39.89 -65.15
N THR A 595 -66.11 40.06 -65.87
CA THR A 595 -66.12 40.70 -67.20
C THR A 595 -66.88 39.85 -68.24
N LYS A 596 -66.85 38.52 -68.13
CA LYS A 596 -67.56 37.61 -69.06
C LYS A 596 -69.08 37.48 -68.79
N MET A 597 -69.63 38.28 -67.88
CA MET A 597 -71.08 38.35 -67.61
C MET A 597 -71.76 39.54 -68.31
N THR A 598 -71.01 40.35 -69.07
CA THR A 598 -71.52 41.48 -69.84
C THR A 598 -70.84 41.55 -71.22
N ASP A 599 -71.42 40.91 -72.23
CA ASP A 599 -71.55 41.42 -73.60
C ASP A 599 -72.37 40.46 -74.51
N GLU A 600 -73.22 41.06 -75.36
CA GLU A 600 -73.83 40.59 -76.64
C GLU A 600 -74.35 39.13 -76.80
N ASN A 601 -75.61 38.78 -77.08
CA ASN A 601 -76.84 39.46 -77.56
C ASN A 601 -76.96 39.75 -79.09
N SER A 602 -77.57 38.83 -79.88
CA SER A 602 -78.41 39.07 -81.10
C SER A 602 -78.57 37.85 -82.05
N PRO A 603 -79.80 37.45 -82.47
CA PRO A 603 -80.02 36.50 -83.58
C PRO A 603 -81.10 36.93 -84.63
N THR A 604 -80.89 36.65 -85.93
CA THR A 604 -81.88 36.81 -87.04
C THR A 604 -81.31 36.20 -88.35
N VAL A 605 -82.02 35.84 -89.44
CA VAL A 605 -83.45 35.83 -89.87
C VAL A 605 -83.70 34.53 -90.68
N THR A 606 -84.95 34.16 -91.04
CA THR A 606 -85.26 33.23 -92.16
C THR A 606 -86.64 33.52 -92.76
N LYS A 607 -86.85 33.17 -94.06
CA LYS A 607 -88.05 33.44 -94.90
C LYS A 607 -88.11 34.92 -95.38
N GLU A 608 -88.76 35.27 -96.49
CA GLU A 608 -89.85 34.60 -97.24
C GLU A 608 -89.72 34.77 -98.78
N ILE A 609 -90.82 34.84 -99.55
CA ILE A 609 -90.88 34.91 -101.04
C ILE A 609 -90.45 33.57 -101.69
N ILE A 610 -91.32 32.58 -101.93
CA ILE A 610 -92.74 32.61 -102.33
C ILE A 610 -92.96 33.27 -103.71
N GLU A 611 -92.88 32.41 -104.73
CA GLU A 611 -93.96 32.22 -105.70
C GLU A 611 -94.35 33.42 -106.59
N LYS A 612 -93.45 33.82 -107.50
CA LYS A 612 -93.85 34.51 -108.74
C LYS A 612 -93.35 33.85 -110.02
N MET A 613 -94.32 33.29 -110.74
CA MET A 613 -94.49 33.45 -112.21
C MET A 613 -93.37 32.91 -113.10
N LYS A 614 -93.39 31.58 -113.31
CA LYS A 614 -93.55 30.85 -114.60
C LYS A 614 -92.95 31.36 -115.94
N GLU A 615 -92.06 32.34 -115.95
CA GLU A 615 -91.30 32.78 -117.13
C GLU A 615 -89.80 32.81 -116.75
N THR A 616 -88.88 32.10 -117.42
CA THR A 616 -88.99 31.07 -118.48
C THR A 616 -87.95 29.96 -118.20
N ASP A 617 -88.17 28.73 -118.69
CA ASP A 617 -87.48 27.52 -118.20
C ASP A 617 -85.96 27.44 -118.45
N GLU A 618 -85.36 28.32 -119.25
CA GLU A 618 -83.91 28.41 -119.46
C GLU A 618 -83.13 28.54 -118.13
N LYS A 619 -83.58 29.41 -117.22
CA LYS A 619 -82.86 29.67 -115.97
C LYS A 619 -82.82 28.45 -115.04
N ARG A 620 -83.86 27.61 -115.05
CA ARG A 620 -83.95 26.41 -114.21
C ARG A 620 -82.85 25.39 -114.49
N LYS A 621 -82.44 25.21 -115.74
CA LYS A 621 -81.32 24.31 -116.08
C LYS A 621 -79.99 24.76 -115.47
N LEU A 622 -79.73 26.07 -115.44
CA LEU A 622 -78.51 26.62 -114.87
C LEU A 622 -78.49 26.49 -113.34
N ASP A 623 -79.58 26.85 -112.68
CA ASP A 623 -79.64 26.83 -111.21
C ASP A 623 -79.78 25.40 -110.65
N MET A 624 -80.42 24.46 -111.37
CA MET A 624 -80.42 23.04 -111.00
C MET A 624 -79.03 22.42 -111.06
N LYS A 625 -78.23 22.73 -112.10
CA LYS A 625 -76.83 22.26 -112.18
C LYS A 625 -75.95 22.80 -111.04
N LYS A 626 -76.10 24.09 -110.68
CA LYS A 626 -75.41 24.64 -109.51
C LYS A 626 -75.77 23.89 -108.23
N LEU A 627 -77.05 23.56 -108.04
CA LEU A 627 -77.53 22.82 -106.88
C LEU A 627 -76.95 21.38 -106.86
N GLU A 628 -76.81 20.72 -108.01
CA GLU A 628 -76.13 19.42 -108.12
C GLU A 628 -74.64 19.50 -107.76
N ASP A 629 -73.90 20.48 -108.29
CA ASP A 629 -72.47 20.69 -107.97
C ASP A 629 -72.26 21.07 -106.48
N GLU A 630 -73.13 21.92 -105.91
CA GLU A 630 -73.08 22.33 -104.50
C GLU A 630 -73.48 21.20 -103.53
N LEU A 631 -74.49 20.39 -103.90
CA LEU A 631 -74.88 19.22 -103.13
C LEU A 631 -73.83 18.10 -103.23
N ARG A 632 -73.11 17.97 -104.36
CA ARG A 632 -71.95 17.08 -104.47
C ARG A 632 -70.81 17.56 -103.56
N LEU A 633 -70.46 18.85 -103.59
CA LEU A 633 -69.47 19.45 -102.70
C LEU A 633 -69.81 19.24 -101.21
N LYS A 634 -71.07 19.46 -100.80
CA LYS A 634 -71.50 19.20 -99.41
C LYS A 634 -71.51 17.71 -99.05
N THR A 635 -71.73 16.82 -100.02
CA THR A 635 -71.58 15.37 -99.82
C THR A 635 -70.11 14.97 -99.66
N GLU A 636 -69.21 15.53 -100.47
CA GLU A 636 -67.75 15.36 -100.35
C GLU A 636 -67.23 15.89 -99.01
N GLU A 637 -67.71 17.05 -98.56
CA GLU A 637 -67.39 17.64 -97.24
C GLU A 637 -67.91 16.78 -96.08
N CYS A 638 -69.16 16.31 -96.12
CA CYS A 638 -69.71 15.41 -95.10
C CYS A 638 -68.97 14.07 -95.03
N ASN A 639 -68.58 13.50 -96.18
CA ASN A 639 -67.75 12.30 -96.23
C ASN A 639 -66.35 12.55 -95.63
N THR A 640 -65.75 13.71 -95.91
CA THR A 640 -64.46 14.11 -95.36
C THR A 640 -64.52 14.29 -93.84
N LEU A 641 -65.53 14.99 -93.33
CA LEU A 641 -65.79 15.14 -91.89
C LEU A 641 -66.07 13.81 -91.20
N SER A 642 -66.81 12.89 -91.84
CA SER A 642 -67.10 11.55 -91.32
C SER A 642 -65.83 10.68 -91.24
N MET A 643 -64.93 10.76 -92.23
CA MET A 643 -63.61 10.12 -92.15
C MET A 643 -62.73 10.74 -91.05
N LEU A 644 -62.75 12.06 -90.90
CA LEU A 644 -61.94 12.77 -89.92
C LEU A 644 -62.42 12.48 -88.49
N LEU A 645 -63.74 12.42 -88.26
CA LEU A 645 -64.34 12.01 -86.99
C LEU A 645 -63.98 10.56 -86.62
N LYS A 646 -64.06 9.62 -87.58
CA LYS A 646 -63.61 8.23 -87.38
C LYS A 646 -62.12 8.15 -87.03
N LYS A 647 -61.28 8.93 -87.72
CA LYS A 647 -59.84 9.01 -87.44
C LYS A 647 -59.58 9.49 -86.00
N THR A 648 -60.16 10.64 -85.61
CA THR A 648 -60.04 11.19 -84.25
C THR A 648 -60.57 10.22 -83.19
N GLN A 649 -61.64 9.47 -83.48
CA GLN A 649 -62.17 8.45 -82.57
C GLN A 649 -61.18 7.31 -82.36
N VAL A 650 -60.56 6.78 -83.42
CA VAL A 650 -59.51 5.74 -83.35
C VAL A 650 -58.27 6.24 -82.62
N GLU A 651 -57.82 7.47 -82.91
CA GLU A 651 -56.67 8.10 -82.24
C GLU A 651 -56.93 8.29 -80.73
N ASN A 652 -58.12 8.76 -80.34
CA ASN A 652 -58.51 8.91 -78.94
C ASN A 652 -58.59 7.56 -78.22
N THR A 653 -59.24 6.54 -78.82
CA THR A 653 -59.27 5.18 -78.25
C THR A 653 -57.85 4.62 -78.07
N THR A 654 -56.96 4.82 -79.04
CA THR A 654 -55.55 4.38 -78.97
C THR A 654 -54.78 5.11 -77.86
N SER A 655 -55.01 6.42 -77.70
CA SER A 655 -54.45 7.24 -76.62
C SER A 655 -54.90 6.77 -75.23
N ILE A 656 -56.20 6.50 -75.06
CA ILE A 656 -56.78 5.98 -73.81
C ILE A 656 -56.20 4.61 -73.46
N VAL A 657 -56.13 3.68 -74.43
CA VAL A 657 -55.52 2.35 -74.23
C VAL A 657 -54.04 2.47 -73.83
N THR A 658 -53.30 3.40 -74.45
CA THR A 658 -51.89 3.63 -74.15
C THR A 658 -51.69 4.20 -72.75
N LYS A 659 -52.46 5.21 -72.35
CA LYS A 659 -52.42 5.77 -70.98
C LYS A 659 -52.83 4.77 -69.92
N ASN A 660 -53.89 3.99 -70.14
CA ASN A 660 -54.32 2.96 -69.20
C ASN A 660 -53.24 1.85 -69.05
N LYS A 661 -52.51 1.52 -70.11
CA LYS A 661 -51.37 0.60 -70.06
C LYS A 661 -50.15 1.18 -69.32
N GLN A 662 -49.95 2.49 -69.35
CA GLN A 662 -48.94 3.19 -68.55
C GLN A 662 -49.32 3.21 -67.06
N ILE A 663 -50.57 3.58 -66.74
CA ILE A 663 -51.07 3.63 -65.35
C ILE A 663 -50.95 2.25 -64.69
N LYS A 664 -51.40 1.17 -65.35
CA LYS A 664 -51.27 -0.19 -64.80
C LYS A 664 -49.82 -0.59 -64.48
N ARG A 665 -48.84 -0.17 -65.30
CA ARG A 665 -47.41 -0.41 -65.02
C ARG A 665 -46.92 0.36 -63.79
N GLN A 666 -47.46 1.56 -63.54
CA GLN A 666 -47.14 2.35 -62.35
C GLN A 666 -47.81 1.73 -61.11
N GLU A 667 -49.07 1.29 -61.20
CA GLU A 667 -49.77 0.54 -60.14
C GLU A 667 -49.05 -0.77 -59.78
N GLU A 668 -48.59 -1.55 -60.78
CA GLU A 668 -47.78 -2.75 -60.56
C GLU A 668 -46.43 -2.43 -59.91
N SER A 669 -45.81 -1.29 -60.24
CA SER A 669 -44.55 -0.85 -59.62
C SER A 669 -44.76 -0.49 -58.15
N PHE A 670 -45.76 0.34 -57.84
CA PHE A 670 -46.07 0.73 -56.47
C PHE A 670 -46.55 -0.44 -55.61
N ARG A 671 -47.25 -1.44 -56.18
CA ARG A 671 -47.59 -2.68 -55.47
C ARG A 671 -46.35 -3.44 -55.01
N ARG A 672 -45.36 -3.64 -55.89
CA ARG A 672 -44.09 -4.31 -55.55
C ARG A 672 -43.26 -3.52 -54.53
N GLU A 673 -43.30 -2.20 -54.60
CA GLU A 673 -42.64 -1.32 -53.62
C GLU A 673 -43.32 -1.43 -52.24
N ILE A 674 -44.65 -1.44 -52.18
CA ILE A 674 -45.43 -1.66 -50.95
C ILE A 674 -45.18 -3.07 -50.39
N GLU A 675 -45.15 -4.11 -51.22
CA GLU A 675 -44.78 -5.48 -50.82
C GLU A 675 -43.37 -5.52 -50.20
N THR A 676 -42.38 -4.91 -50.87
CA THR A 676 -41.00 -4.82 -50.40
C THR A 676 -40.89 -4.07 -49.06
N LEU A 677 -41.64 -2.98 -48.88
CA LEU A 677 -41.68 -2.22 -47.63
C LEU A 677 -42.37 -3.00 -46.50
N ASN A 678 -43.43 -3.76 -46.79
CA ASN A 678 -44.08 -4.62 -45.81
C ASN A 678 -43.15 -5.74 -45.33
N ASP A 679 -42.39 -6.38 -46.23
CA ASP A 679 -41.40 -7.40 -45.88
C ASP A 679 -40.27 -6.81 -45.01
N GLN A 680 -39.81 -5.59 -45.32
CA GLN A 680 -38.84 -4.88 -44.47
C GLN A 680 -39.41 -4.57 -43.07
N ILE A 681 -40.66 -4.12 -42.97
CA ILE A 681 -41.35 -3.87 -41.69
C ILE A 681 -41.49 -5.17 -40.90
N ALA A 682 -41.85 -6.28 -41.53
CA ALA A 682 -41.94 -7.59 -40.89
C ALA A 682 -40.59 -8.07 -40.35
N SER A 683 -39.52 -7.91 -41.13
CA SER A 683 -38.14 -8.24 -40.71
C SER A 683 -37.70 -7.39 -39.50
N ILE A 684 -37.92 -6.07 -39.54
CA ILE A 684 -37.60 -5.15 -38.42
C ILE A 684 -38.42 -5.49 -37.16
N ALA A 685 -39.69 -5.88 -37.31
CA ALA A 685 -40.52 -6.32 -36.19
C ALA A 685 -39.97 -7.61 -35.55
N GLN A 686 -39.57 -8.59 -36.36
CA GLN A 686 -38.96 -9.84 -35.88
C GLN A 686 -37.62 -9.57 -35.16
N GLU A 687 -36.73 -8.77 -35.74
CA GLU A 687 -35.47 -8.38 -35.09
C GLU A 687 -35.69 -7.65 -33.77
N SER A 688 -36.69 -6.75 -33.71
CA SER A 688 -37.06 -6.02 -32.50
C SER A 688 -37.56 -6.94 -31.39
N GLU A 689 -38.40 -7.94 -31.73
CA GLU A 689 -38.86 -8.93 -30.74
C GLU A 689 -37.75 -9.87 -30.30
N GLU A 690 -36.86 -10.30 -31.20
CA GLU A 690 -35.64 -11.03 -30.85
C GLU A 690 -34.73 -10.22 -29.92
N LYS A 691 -34.52 -8.93 -30.20
CA LYS A 691 -33.72 -8.02 -29.37
C LYS A 691 -34.33 -7.90 -27.97
N ARG A 692 -35.66 -7.76 -27.85
CA ARG A 692 -36.41 -7.79 -26.58
C ARG A 692 -36.26 -9.14 -25.85
N LYS A 693 -36.37 -10.28 -26.54
CA LYS A 693 -36.16 -11.62 -25.97
C LYS A 693 -34.73 -11.82 -25.47
N ARG A 694 -33.72 -11.34 -26.22
CA ARG A 694 -32.31 -11.36 -25.83
C ARG A 694 -32.04 -10.43 -24.63
N GLN A 695 -32.68 -9.25 -24.57
CA GLN A 695 -32.58 -8.31 -23.44
C GLN A 695 -33.16 -8.92 -22.16
N ARG A 696 -34.39 -9.43 -22.17
CA ARG A 696 -35.01 -10.09 -20.99
C ARG A 696 -34.20 -11.29 -20.47
N ARG A 697 -33.49 -12.02 -21.34
CA ARG A 697 -32.56 -13.08 -20.93
C ARG A 697 -31.34 -12.53 -20.20
N LYS A 698 -30.72 -11.44 -20.70
CA LYS A 698 -29.60 -10.76 -20.02
C LYS A 698 -30.01 -10.16 -18.68
N GLU A 699 -31.18 -9.50 -18.65
CA GLU A 699 -31.77 -8.90 -17.45
C GLU A 699 -31.97 -9.95 -16.34
N LYS A 700 -32.60 -11.09 -16.66
CA LYS A 700 -32.76 -12.21 -15.72
C LYS A 700 -31.43 -12.85 -15.30
N GLN A 701 -30.42 -12.90 -16.18
CA GLN A 701 -29.08 -13.37 -15.81
C GLN A 701 -28.39 -12.39 -14.84
N LEU A 702 -28.54 -11.08 -15.06
CA LEU A 702 -27.99 -10.04 -14.19
C LEU A 702 -28.65 -10.06 -12.81
N GLU A 703 -29.98 -10.21 -12.76
CA GLU A 703 -30.74 -10.38 -11.52
C GLU A 703 -30.27 -11.61 -10.73
N GLN A 704 -30.07 -12.75 -11.41
CA GLN A 704 -29.52 -13.97 -10.78
C GLN A 704 -28.08 -13.79 -10.29
N GLN A 705 -27.24 -13.03 -11.02
CA GLN A 705 -25.88 -12.69 -10.58
C GLN A 705 -25.91 -11.77 -9.35
N HIS A 706 -26.77 -10.74 -9.33
CA HIS A 706 -26.92 -9.86 -8.17
C HIS A 706 -27.42 -10.63 -6.93
N GLN A 707 -28.41 -11.53 -7.08
CA GLN A 707 -28.88 -12.38 -5.98
C GLN A 707 -27.79 -13.33 -5.46
N ALA A 708 -26.94 -13.88 -6.34
CA ALA A 708 -25.79 -14.69 -5.93
C ALA A 708 -24.77 -13.86 -5.13
N ILE A 709 -24.37 -12.69 -5.64
CA ILE A 709 -23.42 -11.78 -5.00
C ILE A 709 -23.94 -11.31 -3.63
N ILE A 710 -25.22 -10.95 -3.51
CA ILE A 710 -25.84 -10.58 -2.23
C ILE A 710 -25.75 -11.73 -1.22
N LYS A 711 -26.01 -12.97 -1.66
CA LYS A 711 -25.95 -14.15 -0.79
C LYS A 711 -24.52 -14.50 -0.35
N GLU A 712 -23.54 -14.36 -1.24
CA GLU A 712 -22.12 -14.54 -0.91
C GLU A 712 -21.63 -13.45 0.06
N MET A 713 -22.05 -12.20 -0.15
CA MET A 713 -21.76 -11.07 0.73
C MET A 713 -22.37 -11.26 2.13
N GLN A 714 -23.61 -11.75 2.22
CA GLN A 714 -24.25 -12.14 3.49
C GLN A 714 -23.47 -13.26 4.20
N GLN A 715 -23.12 -14.34 3.47
CA GLN A 715 -22.36 -15.45 4.04
C GLN A 715 -20.94 -15.02 4.51
N SER A 716 -20.29 -14.11 3.77
CA SER A 716 -19.03 -13.50 4.18
C SER A 716 -19.20 -12.64 5.43
N PHE A 717 -20.26 -11.83 5.51
CA PHE A 717 -20.56 -10.99 6.67
C PHE A 717 -20.81 -11.82 7.94
N ASP A 718 -21.64 -12.86 7.87
CA ASP A 718 -21.91 -13.75 9.00
C ASP A 718 -20.65 -14.52 9.44
N SER A 719 -19.79 -14.92 8.50
CA SER A 719 -18.49 -15.54 8.80
C SER A 719 -17.56 -14.56 9.55
N SER A 720 -17.43 -13.33 9.05
CA SER A 720 -16.62 -12.28 9.70
C SER A 720 -17.15 -11.92 11.08
N LYS A 721 -18.47 -11.85 11.24
CA LYS A 721 -19.16 -11.63 12.52
C LYS A 721 -18.91 -12.76 13.52
N GLN A 722 -18.85 -14.01 13.07
CA GLN A 722 -18.49 -15.15 13.92
C GLN A 722 -17.04 -15.05 14.42
N VAL A 723 -16.09 -14.70 13.54
CA VAL A 723 -14.68 -14.49 13.91
C VAL A 723 -14.52 -13.31 14.86
N LEU A 724 -15.25 -12.21 14.64
CA LEU A 724 -15.24 -11.05 15.54
C LEU A 724 -15.75 -11.43 16.94
N ASN A 725 -16.86 -12.17 17.03
CA ASN A 725 -17.40 -12.64 18.30
C ASN A 725 -16.43 -13.58 19.05
N GLN A 726 -15.75 -14.50 18.33
CA GLN A 726 -14.70 -15.35 18.91
C GLN A 726 -13.52 -14.52 19.45
N THR A 727 -13.13 -13.47 18.71
CA THR A 727 -12.05 -12.55 19.12
C THR A 727 -12.45 -11.75 20.37
N ILE A 728 -13.70 -11.28 20.45
CA ILE A 728 -14.26 -10.60 21.63
C ILE A 728 -14.22 -11.52 22.86
N GLU A 729 -14.61 -12.79 22.73
CA GLU A 729 -14.61 -13.72 23.86
C GLU A 729 -13.18 -14.01 24.36
N GLN A 730 -12.23 -14.25 23.45
CA GLN A 730 -10.81 -14.39 23.80
C GLN A 730 -10.23 -13.15 24.49
N LEU A 731 -10.70 -11.95 24.13
CA LEU A 731 -10.30 -10.70 24.80
C LEU A 731 -10.90 -10.59 26.21
N LYS A 732 -12.13 -11.08 26.44
CA LYS A 732 -12.71 -11.19 27.80
C LYS A 732 -11.92 -12.16 28.68
N GLU A 733 -11.58 -13.35 28.16
CA GLU A 733 -10.78 -14.34 28.90
C GLU A 733 -9.41 -13.78 29.29
N LYS A 734 -8.75 -13.04 28.37
CA LYS A 734 -7.50 -12.33 28.65
C LYS A 734 -7.67 -11.20 29.67
N ALA A 735 -8.76 -10.45 29.62
CA ALA A 735 -9.06 -9.42 30.62
C ALA A 735 -9.35 -10.01 32.01
N GLN A 736 -10.07 -11.13 32.09
CA GLN A 736 -10.33 -11.84 33.35
C GLN A 736 -9.02 -12.39 33.95
N THR A 737 -8.21 -13.10 33.16
CA THR A 737 -6.93 -13.65 33.65
C THR A 737 -5.92 -12.56 34.03
N ALA A 738 -5.94 -11.40 33.36
CA ALA A 738 -5.19 -10.22 33.79
C ALA A 738 -5.69 -9.65 35.12
N ASN A 739 -7.02 -9.56 35.34
CA ASN A 739 -7.61 -9.14 36.61
C ASN A 739 -7.27 -10.11 37.76
N GLU A 740 -7.37 -11.42 37.55
CA GLU A 740 -6.98 -12.44 38.54
C GLU A 740 -5.48 -12.37 38.88
N THR A 741 -4.63 -12.09 37.89
CA THR A 741 -3.19 -11.89 38.10
C THR A 741 -2.94 -10.60 38.89
N THR A 742 -3.67 -9.52 38.59
CA THR A 742 -3.58 -8.24 39.31
C THR A 742 -3.99 -8.39 40.78
N GLN A 743 -5.06 -9.15 41.07
CA GLN A 743 -5.45 -9.47 42.45
C GLN A 743 -4.37 -10.26 43.20
N LYS A 744 -3.71 -11.23 42.54
CA LYS A 744 -2.58 -11.98 43.15
C LYS A 744 -1.38 -11.07 43.45
N VAL A 745 -1.05 -10.13 42.55
CA VAL A 745 0.02 -9.14 42.78
C VAL A 745 -0.33 -8.20 43.93
N LEU A 746 -1.57 -7.72 44.03
CA LEU A 746 -2.02 -6.89 45.16
C LEU A 746 -1.96 -7.64 46.51
N GLN A 747 -2.33 -8.93 46.53
CA GLN A 747 -2.17 -9.77 47.72
C GLN A 747 -0.70 -9.96 48.11
N GLN A 748 0.19 -10.17 47.12
CA GLN A 748 1.63 -10.27 47.36
C GLN A 748 2.24 -8.96 47.87
N MET A 749 1.86 -7.81 47.32
CA MET A 749 2.29 -6.50 47.85
C MET A 749 1.86 -6.33 49.31
N SER A 750 0.60 -6.62 49.65
CA SER A 750 0.11 -6.50 51.03
C SER A 750 0.87 -7.43 52.01
N GLN A 751 1.23 -8.64 51.59
CA GLN A 751 2.09 -9.54 52.39
C GLN A 751 3.50 -8.97 52.58
N ILE A 752 4.10 -8.41 51.53
CA ILE A 752 5.44 -7.79 51.58
C ILE A 752 5.42 -6.52 52.46
N GLU A 753 4.36 -5.72 52.43
CA GLU A 753 4.18 -4.57 53.33
C GLU A 753 4.10 -5.00 54.80
N GLN A 754 3.33 -6.05 55.11
CA GLN A 754 3.26 -6.62 56.46
C GLN A 754 4.61 -7.15 56.94
N GLN A 755 5.35 -7.88 56.09
CA GLN A 755 6.70 -8.35 56.41
C GLN A 755 7.69 -7.20 56.64
N ASN A 756 7.68 -6.18 55.78
CA ASN A 756 8.49 -4.97 55.97
C ASN A 756 8.15 -4.23 57.27
N GLN A 757 6.87 -4.21 57.67
CA GLN A 757 6.45 -3.60 58.93
C GLN A 757 6.86 -4.43 60.16
N GLN A 758 6.87 -5.77 60.07
CA GLN A 758 7.45 -6.64 61.08
C GLN A 758 8.97 -6.42 61.21
N LEU A 759 9.72 -6.49 60.11
CA LEU A 759 11.17 -6.26 60.08
C LEU A 759 11.57 -4.86 60.59
N LYS A 760 10.73 -3.85 60.35
CA LYS A 760 10.89 -2.49 60.89
C LYS A 760 10.72 -2.45 62.42
N ASN A 761 9.75 -3.20 62.96
CA ASN A 761 9.54 -3.33 64.40
C ASN A 761 10.64 -4.14 65.09
N GLU A 762 11.14 -5.20 64.45
CA GLU A 762 12.30 -5.95 64.93
C GLU A 762 13.57 -5.07 64.94
N ASN A 763 13.79 -4.26 63.89
CA ASN A 763 14.90 -3.31 63.86
C ASN A 763 14.83 -2.25 64.97
N THR A 764 13.64 -1.72 65.31
CA THR A 764 13.52 -0.76 66.42
C THR A 764 13.72 -1.42 67.79
N GLN A 765 13.29 -2.66 67.96
CA GLN A 765 13.59 -3.46 69.16
C GLN A 765 15.10 -3.74 69.29
N LEU A 766 15.76 -4.20 68.22
CA LEU A 766 17.20 -4.46 68.19
C LEU A 766 18.02 -3.18 68.48
N ASN A 767 17.67 -2.05 67.85
CA ASN A 767 18.30 -0.77 68.14
C ASN A 767 18.12 -0.32 69.60
N THR A 768 16.98 -0.66 70.22
CA THR A 768 16.72 -0.38 71.65
C THR A 768 17.56 -1.29 72.55
N ALA A 769 17.69 -2.57 72.20
CA ALA A 769 18.56 -3.52 72.91
C ALA A 769 20.04 -3.13 72.81
N VAL A 770 20.52 -2.72 71.62
CA VAL A 770 21.89 -2.21 71.43
C VAL A 770 22.15 -0.98 72.29
N LYS A 771 21.23 0.00 72.32
CA LYS A 771 21.34 1.18 73.20
C LYS A 771 21.41 0.80 74.69
N LYS A 772 20.64 -0.20 75.14
CA LYS A 772 20.69 -0.71 76.51
C LYS A 772 22.03 -1.38 76.83
N ILE A 773 22.50 -2.28 75.97
CA ILE A 773 23.81 -2.93 76.15
C ILE A 773 24.93 -1.90 76.16
N GLN A 774 24.84 -0.85 75.34
CA GLN A 774 25.85 0.22 75.30
C GLN A 774 25.82 1.12 76.55
N SER A 775 24.66 1.33 77.19
CA SER A 775 24.58 2.02 78.49
C SER A 775 25.11 1.15 79.65
N GLU A 776 24.84 -0.15 79.62
CA GLU A 776 25.40 -1.14 80.55
C GLU A 776 26.93 -1.23 80.42
N MET A 777 27.45 -1.31 79.20
CA MET A 777 28.89 -1.28 78.91
C MET A 777 29.56 0.00 79.41
N ASN A 778 28.94 1.17 79.19
CA ASN A 778 29.46 2.45 79.71
C ASN A 778 29.45 2.49 81.24
N THR A 779 28.42 1.92 81.88
CA THR A 779 28.33 1.81 83.34
C THR A 779 29.44 0.91 83.90
N LEU A 780 29.64 -0.27 83.29
CA LEU A 780 30.70 -1.21 83.66
C LEU A 780 32.10 -0.61 83.46
N LYS A 781 32.33 0.09 82.34
CA LYS A 781 33.58 0.81 82.06
C LYS A 781 33.87 1.88 83.12
N ASN A 782 32.84 2.61 83.58
CA ASN A 782 32.98 3.59 84.65
C ASN A 782 33.25 2.94 86.02
N GLN A 783 32.69 1.75 86.29
CA GLN A 783 33.01 0.97 87.49
C GLN A 783 34.46 0.48 87.47
N VAL A 784 34.91 -0.15 86.38
CA VAL A 784 36.31 -0.61 86.21
C VAL A 784 37.31 0.54 86.35
N ASN A 785 36.97 1.75 85.87
CA ASN A 785 37.80 2.94 86.07
C ASN A 785 37.88 3.36 87.55
N LYS A 786 36.78 3.29 88.31
CA LYS A 786 36.78 3.56 89.76
C LYS A 786 37.59 2.52 90.53
N GLU A 787 37.41 1.24 90.23
CA GLU A 787 38.16 0.14 90.85
C GLU A 787 39.66 0.27 90.56
N LYS A 788 40.04 0.62 89.31
CA LYS A 788 41.43 0.92 88.95
C LYS A 788 42.00 2.13 89.70
N GLN A 789 41.21 3.20 89.91
CA GLN A 789 41.64 4.34 90.73
C GLN A 789 41.83 3.95 92.21
N GLN A 790 40.92 3.17 92.78
CA GLN A 790 41.04 2.64 94.15
C GLN A 790 42.27 1.74 94.30
N LEU A 791 42.48 0.81 93.37
CA LEU A 791 43.64 -0.09 93.38
C LEU A 791 44.96 0.67 93.24
N ASN A 792 45.03 1.68 92.37
CA ASN A 792 46.20 2.56 92.27
C ASN A 792 46.45 3.33 93.59
N GLY A 793 45.40 3.79 94.27
CA GLY A 793 45.51 4.44 95.58
C GLY A 793 46.01 3.48 96.68
N GLN A 794 45.50 2.25 96.70
CA GLN A 794 45.99 1.19 97.60
C GLN A 794 47.44 0.82 97.32
N LEU A 795 47.84 0.73 96.05
CA LEU A 795 49.20 0.44 95.63
C LEU A 795 50.15 1.57 96.07
N ALA A 796 49.80 2.83 95.86
CA ALA A 796 50.58 3.98 96.31
C ALA A 796 50.74 4.01 97.85
N ALA A 797 49.67 3.69 98.59
CA ALA A 797 49.72 3.57 100.05
C ALA A 797 50.63 2.41 100.52
N GLN A 798 50.60 1.26 99.84
CA GLN A 798 51.54 0.15 100.11
C GLN A 798 52.99 0.56 99.81
N THR A 799 53.24 1.23 98.68
CA THR A 799 54.59 1.74 98.33
C THR A 799 55.12 2.66 99.42
N MET A 800 54.33 3.64 99.89
CA MET A 800 54.74 4.51 101.00
C MET A 800 55.04 3.73 102.30
N VAL A 801 54.28 2.68 102.61
CA VAL A 801 54.54 1.83 103.78
C VAL A 801 55.82 1.00 103.62
N PHE A 802 56.13 0.52 102.42
CA PHE A 802 57.40 -0.17 102.14
C PHE A 802 58.59 0.81 102.16
N GLU A 803 58.45 1.99 101.57
CA GLU A 803 59.46 3.05 101.55
C GLU A 803 59.80 3.54 102.96
N ALA A 804 58.79 3.79 103.81
CA ALA A 804 58.98 4.12 105.22
C ALA A 804 59.68 3.00 106.02
N LYS A 805 59.36 1.72 105.74
CA LYS A 805 60.08 0.58 106.32
C LYS A 805 61.53 0.51 105.86
N MET A 806 61.80 0.75 104.57
CA MET A 806 63.16 0.73 104.02
C MET A 806 63.99 1.89 104.58
N GLN A 807 63.42 3.09 104.70
CA GLN A 807 64.08 4.24 105.31
C GLN A 807 64.36 4.01 106.80
N LYS A 808 63.47 3.33 107.53
CA LYS A 808 63.74 2.90 108.91
C LYS A 808 64.90 1.90 108.98
N ALA A 809 64.88 0.84 108.16
CA ALA A 809 65.94 -0.16 108.13
C ALA A 809 67.30 0.45 107.72
N SER A 810 67.30 1.43 106.82
CA SER A 810 68.50 2.20 106.44
C SER A 810 69.09 2.98 107.63
N LYS A 811 68.25 3.66 108.43
CA LYS A 811 68.71 4.32 109.67
C LYS A 811 69.25 3.33 110.71
N GLU A 812 68.61 2.19 110.87
CA GLU A 812 69.06 1.12 111.79
C GLU A 812 70.37 0.46 111.31
N ALA A 813 70.61 0.38 110.00
CA ALA A 813 71.88 -0.08 109.44
C ALA A 813 73.02 0.93 109.67
N ASN A 814 72.79 2.22 109.42
CA ASN A 814 73.80 3.28 109.63
C ASN A 814 74.21 3.37 111.11
N ALA A 815 73.26 3.36 112.05
CA ALA A 815 73.54 3.39 113.49
C ALA A 815 74.32 2.14 113.99
N ASN A 816 74.23 1.01 113.27
CA ASN A 816 75.07 -0.17 113.53
C ASN A 816 76.44 -0.10 112.85
N ALA A 817 76.60 0.69 111.78
CA ALA A 817 77.89 0.97 111.17
C ALA A 817 78.72 1.93 112.04
N GLU A 818 78.13 3.04 112.49
CA GLU A 818 78.76 4.00 113.44
C GLU A 818 79.29 3.29 114.69
N LYS A 819 78.46 2.43 115.30
CA LYS A 819 78.89 1.60 116.45
C LYS A 819 80.10 0.71 116.16
N ARG A 820 80.25 0.20 114.94
CA ARG A 820 81.41 -0.63 114.54
C ARG A 820 82.65 0.22 114.30
N VAL A 821 82.50 1.43 113.76
CA VAL A 821 83.62 2.39 113.60
C VAL A 821 84.14 2.79 114.99
N ASN A 822 83.27 3.23 115.89
CA ASN A 822 83.68 3.64 117.25
C ASN A 822 84.37 2.49 118.00
N ASN A 823 83.81 1.27 117.95
CA ASN A 823 84.40 0.08 118.58
C ASN A 823 85.72 -0.36 117.91
N PHE A 824 86.01 0.06 116.67
CA PHE A 824 87.28 -0.17 115.99
C PHE A 824 88.33 0.88 116.38
N LEU A 825 87.93 2.16 116.50
CA LEU A 825 88.76 3.24 117.03
C LEU A 825 89.18 2.96 118.47
N GLU A 826 88.25 2.48 119.31
CA GLU A 826 88.49 2.11 120.72
C GLU A 826 89.55 0.98 120.83
N ILE A 827 89.45 -0.08 120.01
CA ILE A 827 90.45 -1.16 119.92
C ILE A 827 91.84 -0.62 119.51
N ILE A 828 91.92 0.36 118.61
CA ILE A 828 93.21 0.93 118.19
C ILE A 828 93.77 1.88 119.25
N LYS A 829 92.91 2.62 119.99
CA LYS A 829 93.34 3.40 121.15
C LYS A 829 94.00 2.51 122.21
N GLU A 830 93.35 1.39 122.57
CA GLU A 830 93.89 0.44 123.54
C GLU A 830 95.24 -0.15 123.08
N SER A 831 95.30 -0.61 121.82
CA SER A 831 96.42 -1.43 121.32
C SER A 831 97.63 -0.66 120.77
N LEU A 832 97.45 0.58 120.31
CA LEU A 832 98.51 1.43 119.75
C LEU A 832 98.55 2.84 120.35
N GLY A 833 97.41 3.44 120.72
CA GLY A 833 97.38 4.76 121.37
C GLY A 833 98.21 4.80 122.66
N SER A 834 98.21 3.70 123.42
CA SER A 834 99.02 3.47 124.62
C SER A 834 100.53 3.34 124.41
N MET A 835 101.02 3.33 123.16
CA MET A 835 102.45 3.41 122.83
C MET A 835 102.90 4.81 122.37
N TYR A 836 101.97 5.74 122.15
CA TYR A 836 102.20 7.07 121.57
C TYR A 836 101.51 8.19 122.38
N ASP A 837 101.21 7.96 123.67
CA ASP A 837 100.60 8.89 124.63
C ASP A 837 99.32 9.61 124.14
N PHE A 838 98.43 8.90 123.44
CA PHE A 838 97.08 9.38 123.08
C PHE A 838 96.06 9.16 124.21
N ASP A 839 96.15 9.96 125.28
CA ASP A 839 95.42 9.71 126.53
C ASP A 839 93.89 9.95 126.47
N GLU A 840 93.38 11.04 125.88
CA GLU A 840 91.92 11.34 125.82
C GLU A 840 91.47 11.80 124.42
N ASP A 841 90.20 11.52 124.09
CA ASP A 841 89.53 11.67 122.77
C ASP A 841 90.30 11.13 121.55
N PHE A 842 90.11 9.85 121.23
CA PHE A 842 90.67 9.19 120.05
C PHE A 842 89.60 8.92 118.98
N ASP A 843 89.58 9.78 117.96
CA ASP A 843 88.65 9.72 116.82
C ASP A 843 89.32 9.23 115.51
N GLU A 844 88.60 9.30 114.39
CA GLU A 844 89.08 8.84 113.08
C GLU A 844 90.22 9.69 112.52
N GLU A 845 90.34 10.96 112.94
CA GLU A 845 91.45 11.86 112.59
C GLU A 845 92.66 11.63 113.49
N SER A 846 92.44 11.33 114.78
CA SER A 846 93.46 10.86 115.73
C SER A 846 94.07 9.52 115.30
N LEU A 847 93.26 8.60 114.76
CA LEU A 847 93.74 7.37 114.13
C LEU A 847 94.68 7.68 112.96
N HIS A 848 94.37 8.68 112.13
CA HIS A 848 95.23 9.08 111.01
C HIS A 848 96.59 9.60 111.51
N GLN A 849 96.59 10.44 112.54
CA GLN A 849 97.80 10.97 113.17
C GLN A 849 98.64 9.88 113.84
N LEU A 850 98.01 8.91 114.51
CA LEU A 850 98.69 7.75 115.09
C LEU A 850 99.36 6.89 114.01
N VAL A 851 98.67 6.60 112.90
CA VAL A 851 99.25 5.86 111.77
C VAL A 851 100.43 6.62 111.15
N GLU A 852 100.37 7.95 111.08
CA GLU A 852 101.49 8.77 110.60
C GLU A 852 102.68 8.79 111.58
N MET A 853 102.46 8.81 112.90
CA MET A 853 103.54 8.70 113.89
C MET A 853 104.18 7.31 113.90
N VAL A 854 103.38 6.24 113.88
CA VAL A 854 103.87 4.84 113.75
C VAL A 854 104.74 4.67 112.51
N LYS A 855 104.33 5.27 111.38
CA LYS A 855 105.10 5.27 110.14
C LYS A 855 106.43 6.03 110.28
N ASN A 856 106.41 7.24 110.85
CA ASN A 856 107.62 8.03 111.06
C ASN A 856 108.64 7.33 111.97
N ASP A 857 108.20 6.58 112.98
CA ASP A 857 109.09 5.81 113.86
C ASP A 857 109.60 4.52 113.22
N LEU A 858 108.81 3.86 112.36
CA LEU A 858 109.31 2.80 111.46
C LEU A 858 110.39 3.31 110.50
N ASP A 859 110.23 4.51 109.94
CA ASP A 859 111.23 5.12 109.05
C ASP A 859 112.52 5.50 109.81
N LYS A 860 112.41 6.00 111.06
CA LYS A 860 113.58 6.18 111.96
C LYS A 860 114.27 4.85 112.27
N LEU A 861 113.50 3.77 112.53
CA LEU A 861 114.05 2.45 112.82
C LEU A 861 114.83 1.88 111.62
N ASN A 862 114.29 2.02 110.41
CA ASN A 862 114.97 1.67 109.15
C ASN A 862 116.28 2.45 108.97
N TYR A 863 116.28 3.76 109.28
CA TYR A 863 117.49 4.59 109.26
C TYR A 863 118.57 4.06 110.22
N PHE A 864 118.22 3.80 111.49
CA PHE A 864 119.18 3.26 112.45
C PHE A 864 119.69 1.85 112.07
N GLN A 865 118.85 0.98 111.49
CA GLN A 865 119.28 -0.34 111.02
C GLN A 865 120.23 -0.27 109.80
N THR A 866 120.12 0.76 108.96
CA THR A 866 121.01 0.98 107.81
C THR A 866 122.31 1.75 108.14
N GLU A 867 122.40 2.44 109.29
CA GLU A 867 123.68 2.95 109.79
C GLU A 867 124.42 1.98 110.72
N ALA A 868 123.72 1.24 111.58
CA ALA A 868 124.32 0.26 112.49
C ALA A 868 125.06 -0.90 111.76
N THR A 869 124.70 -1.16 110.50
CA THR A 869 125.28 -2.23 109.67
C THR A 869 126.60 -1.87 108.98
N LYS A 870 127.08 -0.62 109.07
CA LYS A 870 128.33 -0.18 108.42
C LYS A 870 129.65 -0.63 109.08
N PHE A 871 129.61 -1.27 110.25
CA PHE A 871 130.82 -1.55 111.06
C PHE A 871 131.09 -3.02 111.43
N THR A 872 130.51 -4.02 110.76
CA THR A 872 131.00 -5.43 110.84
C THR A 872 130.69 -6.28 109.60
N SER A 873 131.60 -6.33 108.61
CA SER A 873 131.68 -7.46 107.66
C SER A 873 132.97 -7.41 106.82
N ASP A 874 134.12 -7.56 107.47
CA ASP A 874 135.38 -7.90 106.78
C ASP A 874 135.55 -9.44 106.79
N LYS A 875 136.03 -10.01 105.67
CA LYS A 875 136.13 -11.44 105.28
C LYS A 875 134.88 -12.12 104.67
N LYS A 876 135.09 -12.52 103.41
CA LYS A 876 134.28 -13.37 102.50
C LYS A 876 133.06 -12.72 101.87
#